data_AF-A0A7W7PYC8-F1
#
_entry.id   AF-A0A7W7PYC8-F1
#
_cell.length_a   1.000
_cell.length_b   1.000
_cell.length_c   1.000
_cell.angle_alpha   90.00
_cell.angle_beta   90.00
_cell.angle_gamma   90.00
#
_symmetry.space_group_name_H-M   'P 1'
#
loop_
_entity.id
_entity.type
_entity.pdbx_description
1 polymer ?
#
loop_
_entity_poly.entity_id
_entity_poly.type
_entity_poly.pdbx_seq_one_letter_code
_entity_poly.pdbx_strand_id
1 'polypeptide(L)'
;MPGQAFLVRDNWDDYSFKTTFQLLCADPGGEVREIGGVKIGRFGMVAPARTPLPDGFETLDGDFFSLGLRDTYYERLRELGPDLQRTVLRALNDVSFDLDLFSRARTESVTGTSLLRTVSADTVIGRFRGSDLSAVPPDAITDVTRRHLFDALRSTGVSWSGSLDEVTFLRRLYDLDRLKSHDPRFATAEGDIIQHRYNNPEDWEDDWVFGDERFGLADGTDEILLRFLAEMIHPAVRTDPGEVQRLLTLVNGLLASDGYELAEARTVSGHPVYEARRIPAHRRTALPAPPAAATSAPPGQGAYAAVRRAARGERKDYSCPREPVPDGGQADVFKATHKPTGTTVALKKLHSKYPPERQIARMRREIEIGQVLKDHPHAMPILDFDANHTWFVMPWADATAAQRQELLREPAELRALVDALALVLAAAHEEGWLHRDIKPSNILYFDGRWALADWGIVRRPRGQTTKVGRTGLYIGTEGFAAPELSVTPHEATASSDIYSLGRVIAWALTGKMPETNLPLLPPPGPWRTVVRATTHQDPRRRPQTISELLTLIDREHAAIPEDPFETAQALLEAAGAGDPAAADTLLTLIGGHPEDYELHVGVLARLDVQQAGPALERDPAQAHGLLRALAEHVDGDEAHMVQFGEAAAVVIWLQGICAYAASRCDWDLLEEAAQTMCIWDGAWDQWYAQDKITPWLRTVKSEAASVVAAVLRDHPESAQHFSHVADDRTADPRIRQAVRTSAAP
;
A
#
# COMPACT_ATOMS: atom_id res chain seq x y z
N MET A 1 -16.52 29.29 -31.60
CA MET A 1 -17.29 28.04 -31.59
C MET A 1 -16.79 27.25 -30.38
N PRO A 2 -17.48 27.30 -29.24
CA PRO A 2 -17.06 26.57 -28.05
C PRO A 2 -16.92 25.07 -28.37
N GLY A 3 -15.83 24.43 -27.96
CA GLY A 3 -15.63 22.99 -28.15
C GLY A 3 -14.97 22.57 -29.47
N GLN A 4 -14.28 23.46 -30.19
CA GLN A 4 -13.45 23.09 -31.35
C GLN A 4 -11.95 23.17 -31.02
N ALA A 5 -11.18 22.20 -31.52
CA ALA A 5 -9.73 22.17 -31.42
C ALA A 5 -9.08 22.01 -32.81
N PHE A 6 -7.87 22.54 -32.98
CA PHE A 6 -7.14 22.52 -34.24
C PHE A 6 -5.72 21.98 -34.00
N LEU A 7 -5.32 21.01 -34.83
CA LEU A 7 -3.95 20.52 -34.90
C LEU A 7 -3.24 21.17 -36.09
N VAL A 8 -2.27 22.03 -35.79
CA VAL A 8 -1.44 22.67 -36.80
C VAL A 8 -0.19 21.82 -37.01
N ARG A 9 0.05 21.40 -38.26
CA ARG A 9 1.20 20.57 -38.60
C ARG A 9 2.49 21.36 -38.42
N ASP A 10 3.41 20.83 -37.63
CA ASP A 10 4.81 21.25 -37.70
C ASP A 10 5.51 20.34 -38.74
N ASN A 11 6.35 20.91 -39.59
CA ASN A 11 7.07 20.15 -40.64
C ASN A 11 8.40 19.56 -40.14
N TRP A 12 8.59 19.56 -38.82
CA TRP A 12 9.75 19.01 -38.13
C TRP A 12 9.93 17.51 -38.36
N ASP A 13 11.18 17.08 -38.55
CA ASP A 13 11.59 15.70 -38.84
C ASP A 13 12.30 15.11 -37.61
N ASP A 14 11.63 14.19 -36.92
CA ASP A 14 12.14 13.50 -35.73
C ASP A 14 12.69 12.14 -36.11
N TYR A 15 13.91 12.13 -36.64
CA TYR A 15 14.63 10.93 -37.06
C TYR A 15 13.82 10.06 -38.03
N SER A 16 13.46 10.66 -39.18
CA SER A 16 12.69 10.02 -40.24
C SER A 16 11.19 9.85 -39.92
N PHE A 17 10.73 10.25 -38.73
CA PHE A 17 9.30 10.34 -38.39
C PHE A 17 8.80 11.79 -38.33
N LYS A 18 7.66 12.08 -38.95
CA LYS A 18 7.00 13.40 -38.89
C LYS A 18 5.70 13.31 -38.09
N THR A 19 5.84 13.48 -36.78
CA THR A 19 4.80 13.20 -35.76
C THR A 19 4.40 14.42 -34.94
N THR A 20 5.04 15.59 -35.12
CA THR A 20 4.84 16.78 -34.28
C THR A 20 3.71 17.70 -34.80
N PHE A 21 2.83 18.12 -33.88
CA PHE A 21 1.71 19.04 -34.14
C PHE A 21 1.61 20.08 -33.00
N GLN A 22 1.03 21.24 -33.29
CA GLN A 22 0.66 22.24 -32.30
C GLN A 22 -0.86 22.21 -32.08
N LEU A 23 -1.29 22.13 -30.82
CA LEU A 23 -2.70 22.11 -30.45
C LEU A 23 -3.20 23.51 -30.06
N LEU A 24 -4.32 23.90 -30.68
CA LEU A 24 -5.10 25.10 -30.37
C LEU A 24 -6.51 24.67 -29.96
N CYS A 25 -7.05 25.20 -28.87
CA CYS A 25 -8.39 24.86 -28.38
C CYS A 25 -9.22 26.11 -28.13
N ALA A 26 -10.48 26.13 -28.58
CA ALA A 26 -11.43 27.16 -28.24
C ALA A 26 -11.99 26.92 -26.83
N ASP A 27 -11.84 27.89 -25.94
CA ASP A 27 -12.38 27.84 -24.58
C ASP A 27 -13.93 27.92 -24.58
N PRO A 28 -14.59 27.71 -23.43
CA PRO A 28 -16.06 27.80 -23.34
C PRO A 28 -16.64 29.16 -23.75
N GLY A 29 -15.85 30.25 -23.66
CA GLY A 29 -16.21 31.58 -24.15
C GLY A 29 -16.04 31.77 -25.65
N GLY A 30 -15.40 30.80 -26.33
CA GLY A 30 -15.14 30.80 -27.77
C GLY A 30 -13.81 31.44 -28.17
N GLU A 31 -12.95 31.78 -27.21
CA GLU A 31 -11.61 32.32 -27.46
C GLU A 31 -10.62 31.17 -27.72
N VAL A 32 -9.83 31.25 -28.80
CA VAL A 32 -8.88 30.20 -29.17
C VAL A 32 -7.57 30.39 -28.40
N ARG A 33 -7.20 29.39 -27.60
CA ARG A 33 -5.96 29.37 -26.83
C ARG A 33 -4.96 28.37 -27.40
N GLU A 34 -3.68 28.75 -27.35
CA GLU A 34 -2.58 27.89 -27.71
C GLU A 34 -2.18 27.00 -26.54
N ILE A 35 -2.32 25.68 -26.73
CA ILE A 35 -2.10 24.70 -25.68
C ILE A 35 -0.64 24.27 -25.69
N GLY A 36 -0.12 23.82 -26.82
CA GLY A 36 1.27 23.40 -26.91
C GLY A 36 1.50 22.31 -27.94
N GLY A 37 2.75 21.86 -28.00
CA GLY A 37 3.17 20.82 -28.93
C GLY A 37 2.78 19.43 -28.43
N VAL A 38 2.23 18.63 -29.33
CA VAL A 38 1.85 17.23 -29.14
C VAL A 38 2.46 16.39 -30.25
N LYS A 39 2.94 15.19 -29.91
CA LYS A 39 3.35 14.20 -30.92
C LYS A 39 2.29 13.14 -31.06
N ILE A 40 1.98 12.76 -32.30
CA ILE A 40 0.95 11.77 -32.60
C ILE A 40 1.58 10.67 -33.47
N GLY A 41 1.55 9.44 -32.95
CA GLY A 41 2.00 8.23 -33.64
C GLY A 41 0.82 7.37 -34.09
N ARG A 42 1.12 6.38 -34.94
CA ARG A 42 0.20 5.32 -35.34
C ARG A 42 0.90 3.98 -35.14
N PHE A 43 0.19 2.96 -34.67
CA PHE A 43 0.71 1.60 -34.56
C PHE A 43 1.19 1.08 -35.93
N GLY A 44 2.32 0.38 -35.95
CA GLY A 44 2.93 -0.19 -37.15
C GLY A 44 3.67 0.82 -38.04
N MET A 45 3.98 2.03 -37.55
CA MET A 45 4.75 3.02 -38.32
C MET A 45 6.22 2.60 -38.46
N VAL A 46 6.71 2.58 -39.71
CA VAL A 46 8.12 2.28 -40.05
C VAL A 46 8.76 3.49 -40.70
N ALA A 47 9.95 3.87 -40.24
CA ALA A 47 10.66 5.05 -40.75
C ALA A 47 11.21 4.83 -42.18
N PRO A 48 11.23 5.86 -43.05
CA PRO A 48 10.67 7.19 -42.86
C PRO A 48 9.14 7.25 -43.06
N ALA A 49 8.41 7.85 -42.12
CA ALA A 49 6.94 7.97 -42.19
C ALA A 49 6.39 9.27 -41.58
N ARG A 50 5.24 9.74 -42.09
CA ARG A 50 4.47 10.86 -41.54
C ARG A 50 3.15 10.34 -41.00
N THR A 51 2.70 10.86 -39.86
CA THR A 51 1.42 10.49 -39.26
C THR A 51 0.25 10.89 -40.17
N PRO A 52 -0.56 9.94 -40.67
CA PRO A 52 -1.61 10.21 -41.65
C PRO A 52 -2.93 10.61 -40.97
N LEU A 53 -3.00 11.81 -40.41
CA LEU A 53 -4.22 12.31 -39.76
C LEU A 53 -5.29 12.75 -40.79
N PRO A 54 -6.59 12.48 -40.51
CA PRO A 54 -7.69 13.01 -41.31
C PRO A 54 -7.83 14.53 -41.15
N ASP A 55 -8.49 15.19 -42.10
CA ASP A 55 -8.68 16.65 -42.09
C ASP A 55 -9.64 17.14 -40.97
N GLY A 56 -10.39 16.22 -40.36
CA GLY A 56 -11.22 16.47 -39.19
C GLY A 56 -11.70 15.16 -38.54
N PHE A 57 -11.86 15.17 -37.22
CA PHE A 57 -12.30 14.03 -36.43
C PHE A 57 -12.89 14.50 -35.08
N GLU A 58 -13.78 13.70 -34.50
CA GLU A 58 -14.25 13.89 -33.11
C GLU A 58 -13.28 13.24 -32.12
N THR A 59 -12.84 12.01 -32.43
CA THR A 59 -11.81 11.24 -31.72
C THR A 59 -10.96 10.53 -32.76
N LEU A 60 -9.64 10.44 -32.55
CA LEU A 60 -8.77 9.58 -33.33
C LEU A 60 -9.17 8.12 -33.13
N ASP A 61 -9.10 7.33 -34.21
CA ASP A 61 -9.32 5.89 -34.08
C ASP A 61 -8.19 5.22 -33.27
N GLY A 62 -8.47 4.01 -32.77
CA GLY A 62 -7.56 3.29 -31.87
C GLY A 62 -6.21 2.87 -32.49
N ASP A 63 -5.98 3.14 -33.77
CA ASP A 63 -4.67 2.94 -34.39
C ASP A 63 -3.70 4.08 -34.02
N PHE A 64 -4.19 5.22 -33.52
CA PHE A 64 -3.38 6.38 -33.18
C PHE A 64 -3.25 6.57 -31.68
N PHE A 65 -2.13 7.18 -31.29
CA PHE A 65 -1.83 7.57 -29.92
C PHE A 65 -1.06 8.88 -29.91
N SER A 66 -1.20 9.67 -28.86
CA SER A 66 -0.53 10.97 -28.74
C SER A 66 0.20 11.15 -27.42
N LEU A 67 1.14 12.09 -27.38
CA LEU A 67 1.86 12.48 -26.17
C LEU A 67 2.20 13.97 -26.20
N GLY A 68 1.79 14.69 -25.16
CA GLY A 68 2.17 16.08 -24.92
C GLY A 68 3.66 16.26 -24.66
N LEU A 69 4.27 17.28 -25.28
CA LEU A 69 5.73 17.45 -25.26
C LEU A 69 6.29 18.07 -23.98
N ARG A 70 5.46 18.75 -23.18
CA ARG A 70 5.87 19.48 -21.96
C ARG A 70 4.72 19.48 -20.95
N ASP A 71 5.01 19.63 -19.67
CA ASP A 71 3.96 19.65 -18.63
C ASP A 71 3.02 20.85 -18.78
N THR A 72 3.54 21.97 -19.31
CA THR A 72 2.77 23.16 -19.67
C THR A 72 1.63 22.88 -20.67
N TYR A 73 1.73 21.81 -21.47
CA TYR A 73 0.64 21.38 -22.35
C TYR A 73 -0.58 20.92 -21.54
N TYR A 74 -0.34 20.08 -20.53
CA TYR A 74 -1.39 19.54 -19.66
C TYR A 74 -1.95 20.61 -18.71
N GLU A 75 -1.11 21.51 -18.22
CA GLU A 75 -1.54 22.68 -17.43
C GLU A 75 -2.46 23.61 -18.23
N ARG A 76 -2.09 23.94 -19.46
CA ARG A 76 -2.92 24.81 -20.32
C ARG A 76 -4.23 24.16 -20.74
N LEU A 77 -4.27 22.83 -20.93
CA LEU A 77 -5.54 22.13 -21.11
C LEU A 77 -6.41 22.23 -19.84
N ARG A 78 -5.81 22.12 -18.66
CA ARG A 78 -6.51 22.24 -17.38
C ARG A 78 -7.12 23.63 -17.19
N GLU A 79 -6.43 24.69 -17.63
CA GLU A 79 -6.94 26.06 -17.59
C GLU A 79 -8.22 26.28 -18.43
N LEU A 80 -8.49 25.41 -19.40
CA LEU A 80 -9.74 25.45 -20.17
C LEU A 80 -10.93 24.83 -19.43
N GLY A 81 -10.68 24.10 -18.35
CA GLY A 81 -11.66 23.38 -17.56
C GLY A 81 -11.47 21.86 -17.64
N PRO A 82 -11.76 21.14 -16.55
CA PRO A 82 -11.46 19.71 -16.41
C PRO A 82 -12.22 18.82 -17.41
N ASP A 83 -13.44 19.22 -17.79
CA ASP A 83 -14.23 18.45 -18.77
C ASP A 83 -13.64 18.57 -20.17
N LEU A 84 -13.26 19.78 -20.59
CA LEU A 84 -12.65 20.00 -21.91
C LEU A 84 -11.26 19.37 -21.98
N GLN A 85 -10.48 19.43 -20.89
CA GLN A 85 -9.21 18.71 -20.78
C GLN A 85 -9.39 17.21 -21.02
N ARG A 86 -10.32 16.56 -20.32
CA ARG A 86 -10.59 15.12 -20.50
C ARG A 86 -11.06 14.81 -21.92
N THR A 87 -11.95 15.63 -22.48
CA THR A 87 -12.43 15.46 -23.86
C THR A 87 -11.28 15.52 -24.85
N VAL A 88 -10.37 16.48 -24.73
CA VAL A 88 -9.25 16.66 -25.66
C VAL A 88 -8.21 15.53 -25.53
N LEU A 89 -7.85 15.12 -24.31
CA LEU A 89 -6.91 14.02 -24.10
C LEU A 89 -7.45 12.68 -24.63
N ARG A 90 -8.75 12.41 -24.43
CA ARG A 90 -9.43 11.23 -25.00
C ARG A 90 -9.53 11.32 -26.51
N ALA A 91 -9.91 12.47 -27.07
CA ALA A 91 -10.03 12.66 -28.51
C ALA A 91 -8.72 12.43 -29.27
N LEU A 92 -7.58 12.66 -28.62
CA LEU A 92 -6.26 12.48 -29.20
C LEU A 92 -5.60 11.13 -28.83
N ASN A 93 -6.29 10.26 -28.07
CA ASN A 93 -5.71 9.03 -27.52
C ASN A 93 -4.37 9.31 -26.81
N ASP A 94 -4.35 10.29 -25.91
CA ASP A 94 -3.12 10.69 -25.21
C ASP A 94 -2.69 9.62 -24.22
N VAL A 95 -1.49 9.07 -24.41
CA VAL A 95 -0.98 7.93 -23.64
C VAL A 95 -0.73 8.26 -22.17
N SER A 96 -0.67 9.55 -21.79
CA SER A 96 -0.63 9.93 -20.37
C SER A 96 -1.98 9.75 -19.66
N PHE A 97 -3.06 9.60 -20.42
CA PHE A 97 -4.42 9.44 -19.92
C PHE A 97 -4.91 7.98 -19.94
N ASP A 98 -4.19 7.10 -20.65
CA ASP A 98 -4.52 5.68 -20.82
C ASP A 98 -3.22 4.84 -20.79
N LEU A 99 -2.98 4.19 -19.64
CA LEU A 99 -1.75 3.44 -19.38
C LEU A 99 -1.70 2.10 -20.14
N ASP A 100 -2.85 1.55 -20.53
CA ASP A 100 -2.90 0.34 -21.34
C ASP A 100 -2.57 0.66 -22.80
N LEU A 101 -3.09 1.78 -23.31
CA LEU A 101 -2.66 2.36 -24.57
C LEU A 101 -1.16 2.71 -24.54
N PHE A 102 -0.65 3.29 -23.46
CA PHE A 102 0.78 3.56 -23.31
C PHE A 102 1.62 2.29 -23.37
N SER A 103 1.21 1.25 -22.64
CA SER A 103 1.91 -0.04 -22.59
C SER A 103 2.01 -0.69 -23.97
N ARG A 104 0.94 -0.60 -24.76
CA ARG A 104 0.91 -1.04 -26.16
C ARG A 104 1.76 -0.15 -27.06
N ALA A 105 1.63 1.17 -26.94
CA ALA A 105 2.35 2.13 -27.77
C ALA A 105 3.86 2.11 -27.51
N ARG A 106 4.31 1.83 -26.28
CA ARG A 106 5.72 1.82 -25.89
C ARG A 106 6.57 0.84 -26.70
N THR A 107 6.00 -0.26 -27.17
CA THR A 107 6.72 -1.25 -27.99
C THR A 107 6.89 -0.83 -29.45
N GLU A 108 6.24 0.25 -29.88
CA GLU A 108 6.34 0.75 -31.25
C GLU A 108 7.65 1.53 -31.47
N SER A 109 8.28 1.32 -32.63
CA SER A 109 9.51 2.01 -33.01
C SER A 109 9.34 3.53 -33.03
N VAL A 110 8.19 4.03 -33.50
CA VAL A 110 7.88 5.47 -33.52
C VAL A 110 7.80 6.06 -32.10
N THR A 111 7.42 5.26 -31.09
CA THR A 111 7.29 5.73 -29.72
C THR A 111 8.63 5.96 -29.07
N GLY A 112 9.53 4.97 -29.10
CA GLY A 112 10.89 5.12 -28.55
C GLY A 112 11.74 6.11 -29.34
N THR A 113 11.61 6.13 -30.67
CA THR A 113 12.46 6.96 -31.54
C THR A 113 12.00 8.42 -31.62
N SER A 114 10.69 8.66 -31.49
CA SER A 114 10.09 9.99 -31.73
C SER A 114 9.32 10.55 -30.54
N LEU A 115 8.35 9.82 -29.97
CA LEU A 115 7.46 10.37 -28.92
C LEU A 115 8.14 10.48 -27.56
N LEU A 116 8.83 9.45 -27.09
CA LEU A 116 9.53 9.39 -25.80
C LEU A 116 10.98 9.93 -25.86
N ARG A 117 11.39 10.48 -27.00
CA ARG A 117 12.75 11.02 -27.19
C ARG A 117 13.13 12.05 -26.13
N THR A 118 12.19 12.91 -25.77
CA THR A 118 12.41 14.04 -24.85
C THR A 118 11.63 13.92 -23.55
N VAL A 119 10.89 12.82 -23.38
CA VAL A 119 9.98 12.56 -22.25
C VAL A 119 10.13 11.10 -21.89
N SER A 120 10.61 10.78 -20.68
CA SER A 120 10.81 9.38 -20.28
C SER A 120 9.49 8.63 -20.14
N ALA A 121 9.52 7.31 -20.29
CA ALA A 121 8.35 6.47 -20.06
C ALA A 121 7.78 6.65 -18.64
N ASP A 122 8.66 6.82 -17.66
CA ASP A 122 8.28 7.07 -16.27
C ASP A 122 7.72 8.48 -16.07
N THR A 123 8.06 9.45 -16.92
CA THR A 123 7.36 10.75 -16.92
C THR A 123 5.93 10.59 -17.44
N VAL A 124 5.69 9.70 -18.41
CA VAL A 124 4.32 9.44 -18.90
C VAL A 124 3.48 8.72 -17.84
N ILE A 125 4.05 7.72 -17.18
CA ILE A 125 3.43 7.00 -16.05
C ILE A 125 3.28 7.93 -14.84
N GLY A 126 4.29 8.75 -14.59
CA GLY A 126 4.39 9.72 -13.50
C GLY A 126 3.43 10.90 -13.69
N ARG A 127 3.13 11.32 -14.92
CA ARG A 127 2.08 12.32 -15.22
C ARG A 127 0.68 11.83 -14.84
N PHE A 128 0.47 10.52 -14.77
CA PHE A 128 -0.74 9.92 -14.21
C PHE A 128 -0.67 9.80 -12.67
N ARG A 129 0.52 9.55 -12.10
CA ARG A 129 0.71 9.41 -10.64
C ARG A 129 0.90 10.74 -9.89
N GLY A 130 1.31 11.79 -10.58
CA GLY A 130 1.78 13.06 -10.04
C GLY A 130 1.28 14.24 -10.87
N SER A 131 0.01 14.58 -10.69
CA SER A 131 -0.53 15.94 -10.74
C SER A 131 -2.05 15.88 -10.86
N ASP A 132 -2.75 15.94 -9.72
CA ASP A 132 -4.02 16.68 -9.56
C ASP A 132 -5.10 16.55 -10.67
N LEU A 133 -5.14 15.40 -11.35
CA LEU A 133 -6.22 14.89 -12.19
C LEU A 133 -7.07 13.86 -11.41
N SER A 134 -6.56 13.46 -10.25
CA SER A 134 -7.23 12.71 -9.18
C SER A 134 -7.80 13.61 -8.09
N ALA A 135 -7.91 14.92 -8.32
CA ALA A 135 -8.99 15.69 -7.70
C ALA A 135 -10.31 15.19 -8.33
N VAL A 136 -10.64 13.93 -8.04
CA VAL A 136 -11.99 13.43 -7.88
C VAL A 136 -12.68 14.59 -7.16
N PRO A 137 -13.69 15.23 -7.77
CA PRO A 137 -14.53 16.15 -7.03
C PRO A 137 -14.77 15.56 -5.64
N PRO A 138 -14.90 16.33 -4.55
CA PRO A 138 -15.14 15.80 -3.19
C PRO A 138 -16.43 14.94 -3.05
N ASP A 139 -16.98 14.56 -4.18
CA ASP A 139 -18.28 14.15 -4.60
C ASP A 139 -18.17 13.13 -5.79
N ALA A 140 -17.04 12.57 -6.19
CA ALA A 140 -17.01 11.53 -7.25
C ALA A 140 -16.61 10.15 -6.71
N ILE A 141 -17.09 9.08 -7.36
CA ILE A 141 -16.81 7.70 -6.98
C ILE A 141 -15.37 7.38 -7.39
N THR A 142 -14.52 7.08 -6.41
CA THR A 142 -13.10 6.83 -6.61
C THR A 142 -12.85 5.51 -7.32
N ASP A 143 -11.74 5.40 -8.06
CA ASP A 143 -11.32 4.14 -8.70
C ASP A 143 -11.06 3.01 -7.69
N VAL A 144 -10.79 3.37 -6.43
CA VAL A 144 -10.68 2.42 -5.31
C VAL A 144 -12.07 1.83 -5.00
N THR A 145 -13.08 2.67 -4.85
CA THR A 145 -14.47 2.24 -4.63
C THR A 145 -15.00 1.43 -5.81
N ARG A 146 -14.67 1.80 -7.07
CA ARG A 146 -15.05 1.04 -8.26
C ARG A 146 -14.46 -0.38 -8.26
N ARG A 147 -13.16 -0.52 -7.98
CA ARG A 147 -12.50 -1.83 -7.85
C ARG A 147 -13.11 -2.66 -6.72
N HIS A 148 -13.29 -2.07 -5.54
CA HIS A 148 -13.91 -2.76 -4.41
C HIS A 148 -15.35 -3.17 -4.69
N LEU A 149 -16.13 -2.38 -5.44
CA LEU A 149 -17.48 -2.75 -5.87
C LEU A 149 -17.45 -3.98 -6.77
N PHE A 150 -16.58 -4.02 -7.78
CA PHE A 150 -16.51 -5.17 -8.69
C PHE A 150 -15.99 -6.43 -7.99
N ASP A 151 -14.96 -6.32 -7.16
CA ASP A 151 -14.44 -7.45 -6.39
C ASP A 151 -15.48 -7.99 -5.40
N ALA A 152 -16.19 -7.09 -4.73
CA ALA A 152 -17.28 -7.46 -3.83
C ALA A 152 -18.40 -8.17 -4.61
N LEU A 153 -18.83 -7.63 -5.76
CA LEU A 153 -19.86 -8.23 -6.60
C LEU A 153 -19.44 -9.61 -7.13
N ARG A 154 -18.19 -9.76 -7.62
CA ARG A 154 -17.61 -11.07 -8.00
C ARG A 154 -17.68 -12.08 -6.85
N SER A 155 -17.32 -11.67 -5.64
CA SER A 155 -17.30 -12.55 -4.46
C SER A 155 -18.69 -13.03 -4.02
N THR A 156 -19.76 -12.32 -4.41
CA THR A 156 -21.13 -12.76 -4.08
C THR A 156 -21.58 -13.97 -4.89
N GLY A 157 -21.00 -14.21 -6.07
CA GLY A 157 -21.45 -15.23 -7.01
C GLY A 157 -22.86 -14.97 -7.58
N VAL A 158 -23.40 -13.76 -7.41
CA VAL A 158 -24.73 -13.38 -7.89
C VAL A 158 -24.64 -12.81 -9.31
N SER A 159 -25.51 -13.27 -10.21
CA SER A 159 -25.56 -12.73 -11.58
C SER A 159 -26.03 -11.27 -11.60
N TRP A 160 -25.26 -10.40 -12.27
CA TRP A 160 -25.56 -8.99 -12.43
C TRP A 160 -26.81 -8.72 -13.27
N SER A 161 -27.13 -9.59 -14.24
CA SER A 161 -28.35 -9.49 -15.06
C SER A 161 -29.59 -10.04 -14.36
N GLY A 162 -29.43 -10.66 -13.18
CA GLY A 162 -30.52 -11.22 -12.39
C GLY A 162 -31.30 -12.31 -13.12
N SER A 163 -32.62 -12.16 -13.18
CA SER A 163 -33.49 -13.08 -13.92
C SER A 163 -33.58 -12.78 -15.43
N LEU A 164 -32.93 -11.70 -15.90
CA LEU A 164 -32.85 -11.38 -17.31
C LEU A 164 -31.59 -11.99 -17.92
N ASP A 165 -31.62 -12.23 -19.22
CA ASP A 165 -30.41 -12.51 -19.98
C ASP A 165 -29.55 -11.23 -20.11
N GLU A 166 -28.24 -11.41 -20.26
CA GLU A 166 -27.23 -10.34 -20.29
C GLU A 166 -27.55 -9.27 -21.35
N VAL A 167 -27.98 -9.67 -22.56
CA VAL A 167 -28.35 -8.72 -23.65
C VAL A 167 -29.60 -7.92 -23.27
N THR A 168 -30.64 -8.59 -22.78
CA THR A 168 -31.88 -7.92 -22.35
C THR A 168 -31.63 -6.96 -21.20
N PHE A 169 -30.76 -7.31 -20.25
CA PHE A 169 -30.35 -6.39 -19.19
C PHE A 169 -29.62 -5.16 -19.77
N LEU A 170 -28.60 -5.37 -20.61
CA LEU A 170 -27.79 -4.28 -21.14
C LEU A 170 -28.59 -3.35 -22.07
N ARG A 171 -29.56 -3.86 -22.83
CA ARG A 171 -30.48 -3.02 -23.64
C ARG A 171 -31.32 -2.05 -22.82
N ARG A 172 -31.48 -2.28 -21.50
CA ARG A 172 -32.17 -1.33 -20.60
C ARG A 172 -31.30 -0.12 -20.26
N LEU A 173 -29.99 -0.25 -20.42
CA LEU A 173 -29.00 0.77 -20.06
C LEU A 173 -28.34 1.42 -21.28
N TYR A 174 -28.12 0.63 -22.34
CA TYR A 174 -27.29 0.97 -23.50
C TYR A 174 -28.02 0.73 -24.84
N ASP A 175 -27.69 1.54 -25.84
CA ASP A 175 -28.09 1.31 -27.23
C ASP A 175 -27.06 0.38 -27.90
N LEU A 176 -27.25 -0.93 -27.74
CA LEU A 176 -26.30 -1.95 -28.22
C LEU A 176 -26.13 -1.96 -29.74
N ASP A 177 -27.09 -1.39 -30.48
CA ASP A 177 -27.04 -1.30 -31.94
C ASP A 177 -26.04 -0.22 -32.41
N ARG A 178 -25.66 0.71 -31.53
CA ARG A 178 -24.68 1.77 -31.78
C ARG A 178 -23.29 1.48 -31.24
N LEU A 179 -23.16 0.53 -30.31
CA LEU A 179 -21.88 0.12 -29.76
C LEU A 179 -21.17 -0.81 -30.76
N LYS A 180 -19.90 -0.53 -31.05
CA LYS A 180 -19.10 -1.37 -31.95
C LYS A 180 -18.75 -2.71 -31.30
N SER A 181 -18.66 -3.74 -32.13
CA SER A 181 -18.14 -5.05 -31.73
C SER A 181 -16.62 -4.99 -31.49
N HIS A 182 -16.12 -5.77 -30.53
CA HIS A 182 -14.67 -6.04 -30.40
C HIS A 182 -14.22 -7.14 -31.38
N ASP A 183 -15.13 -8.00 -31.81
CA ASP A 183 -14.89 -8.93 -32.90
C ASP A 183 -15.26 -8.30 -34.26
N PRO A 184 -14.31 -8.11 -35.19
CA PRO A 184 -14.56 -7.50 -36.49
C PRO A 184 -15.54 -8.30 -37.38
N ARG A 185 -15.87 -9.55 -37.03
CA ARG A 185 -16.87 -10.37 -37.73
C ARG A 185 -18.31 -9.90 -37.49
N PHE A 186 -18.55 -9.12 -36.42
CA PHE A 186 -19.87 -8.62 -36.06
C PHE A 186 -19.90 -7.09 -36.13
N ALA A 187 -21.05 -6.53 -36.51
CA ALA A 187 -21.21 -5.09 -36.68
C ALA A 187 -21.54 -4.36 -35.37
N THR A 188 -22.21 -5.04 -34.43
CA THR A 188 -22.73 -4.46 -33.19
C THR A 188 -22.25 -5.23 -31.97
N ALA A 189 -22.17 -4.56 -30.82
CA ALA A 189 -21.82 -5.17 -29.54
C ALA A 189 -22.80 -6.29 -29.15
N GLU A 190 -24.07 -6.18 -29.53
CA GLU A 190 -25.03 -7.28 -29.32
C GLU A 190 -24.63 -8.55 -30.07
N GLY A 191 -24.22 -8.44 -31.34
CA GLY A 191 -23.80 -9.61 -32.12
C GLY A 191 -22.56 -10.29 -31.52
N ASP A 192 -21.65 -9.48 -31.02
CA ASP A 192 -20.44 -9.89 -30.29
C ASP A 192 -20.77 -10.68 -29.02
N ILE A 193 -21.63 -10.11 -28.16
CA ILE A 193 -22.07 -10.72 -26.89
C ILE A 193 -22.83 -12.01 -27.15
N ILE A 194 -23.75 -12.03 -28.12
CA ILE A 194 -24.49 -13.25 -28.48
C ILE A 194 -23.53 -14.36 -28.88
N GLN A 195 -22.50 -14.03 -29.67
CA GLN A 195 -21.53 -15.03 -30.10
C GLN A 195 -20.70 -15.57 -28.93
N HIS A 196 -20.12 -14.70 -28.09
CA HIS A 196 -19.15 -15.10 -27.07
C HIS A 196 -19.75 -15.50 -25.72
N ARG A 197 -21.03 -15.19 -25.45
CA ARG A 197 -21.70 -15.58 -24.20
C ARG A 197 -22.75 -16.66 -24.36
N TYR A 198 -23.35 -16.80 -25.54
CA TYR A 198 -24.44 -17.77 -25.76
C TYR A 198 -24.07 -18.86 -26.75
N ASN A 199 -23.41 -18.51 -27.86
CA ASN A 199 -22.99 -19.51 -28.84
C ASN A 199 -21.69 -20.23 -28.40
N ASN A 200 -20.79 -19.51 -27.72
CA ASN A 200 -19.50 -20.01 -27.22
C ASN A 200 -19.24 -19.60 -25.74
N PRO A 201 -19.99 -20.14 -24.77
CA PRO A 201 -19.95 -19.66 -23.38
C PRO A 201 -18.60 -19.80 -22.64
N GLU A 202 -17.62 -20.51 -23.21
CA GLU A 202 -16.26 -20.62 -22.65
C GLU A 202 -15.34 -19.46 -23.07
N ASP A 203 -15.78 -18.59 -23.99
CA ASP A 203 -14.91 -17.53 -24.52
C ASP A 203 -14.70 -16.40 -23.51
N TRP A 204 -15.72 -16.03 -22.72
CA TRP A 204 -15.68 -14.95 -21.74
C TRP A 204 -16.14 -15.42 -20.35
N GLU A 205 -15.58 -14.85 -19.29
CA GLU A 205 -15.97 -15.10 -17.89
C GLU A 205 -17.33 -14.46 -17.54
N ASP A 206 -18.00 -14.91 -16.47
CA ASP A 206 -19.35 -14.41 -16.09
C ASP A 206 -19.38 -12.92 -15.65
N ASP A 207 -18.23 -12.35 -15.36
CA ASP A 207 -18.05 -10.98 -14.90
C ASP A 207 -17.44 -10.05 -15.97
N TRP A 208 -17.38 -10.52 -17.23
CA TRP A 208 -16.78 -9.81 -18.38
C TRP A 208 -17.21 -8.35 -18.51
N VAL A 209 -18.48 -8.06 -18.18
CA VAL A 209 -19.07 -6.71 -18.31
C VAL A 209 -18.35 -5.66 -17.45
N PHE A 210 -17.73 -6.05 -16.33
CA PHE A 210 -17.00 -5.12 -15.46
C PHE A 210 -15.65 -4.68 -16.03
N GLY A 211 -15.12 -5.43 -17.01
CA GLY A 211 -13.87 -5.10 -17.71
C GLY A 211 -14.07 -4.62 -19.15
N ASP A 212 -15.31 -4.61 -19.66
CA ASP A 212 -15.59 -4.21 -21.05
C ASP A 212 -15.80 -2.70 -21.18
N GLU A 213 -14.81 -2.04 -21.78
CA GLU A 213 -14.73 -0.58 -21.98
C GLU A 213 -15.96 0.02 -22.67
N ARG A 214 -16.68 -0.76 -23.49
CA ARG A 214 -17.89 -0.28 -24.20
C ARG A 214 -19.01 0.13 -23.25
N PHE A 215 -19.00 -0.41 -22.04
CA PHE A 215 -20.01 -0.17 -21.02
C PHE A 215 -19.58 0.87 -19.99
N GLY A 216 -18.31 1.30 -19.98
CA GLY A 216 -17.83 2.40 -19.15
C GLY A 216 -18.06 2.20 -17.64
N LEU A 217 -18.10 0.96 -17.16
CA LEU A 217 -18.31 0.67 -15.74
C LEU A 217 -17.06 0.97 -14.91
N ALA A 218 -15.88 0.60 -15.41
CA ALA A 218 -14.61 0.85 -14.73
C ALA A 218 -14.13 2.30 -14.89
N ASP A 219 -14.32 2.88 -16.07
CA ASP A 219 -13.63 4.09 -16.56
C ASP A 219 -14.57 5.20 -17.10
N GLY A 220 -15.89 4.92 -17.13
CA GLY A 220 -16.94 5.85 -17.50
C GLY A 220 -17.51 6.66 -16.33
N THR A 221 -18.44 7.58 -16.61
CA THR A 221 -19.00 8.53 -15.61
C THR A 221 -19.67 7.82 -14.43
N ASP A 222 -19.68 8.45 -13.24
CA ASP A 222 -20.35 7.90 -12.05
C ASP A 222 -21.82 7.58 -12.32
N GLU A 223 -22.49 8.37 -13.15
CA GLU A 223 -23.88 8.15 -13.56
C GLU A 223 -24.09 6.81 -14.28
N ILE A 224 -23.09 6.35 -15.05
CA ILE A 224 -23.15 5.06 -15.76
C ILE A 224 -23.10 3.92 -14.75
N LEU A 225 -22.11 3.96 -13.85
CA LEU A 225 -21.95 2.97 -12.78
C LEU A 225 -23.18 2.95 -11.85
N LEU A 226 -23.64 4.11 -11.40
CA LEU A 226 -24.78 4.24 -10.49
C LEU A 226 -26.08 3.76 -11.14
N ARG A 227 -26.30 4.04 -12.43
CA ARG A 227 -27.45 3.49 -13.17
C ARG A 227 -27.35 1.98 -13.31
N PHE A 228 -26.17 1.44 -13.60
CA PHE A 228 -25.95 0.00 -13.67
C PHE A 228 -26.26 -0.70 -12.34
N LEU A 229 -25.70 -0.19 -11.23
CA LEU A 229 -25.92 -0.72 -9.88
C LEU A 229 -27.38 -0.63 -9.45
N ALA A 230 -28.08 0.47 -9.79
CA ALA A 230 -29.51 0.62 -9.54
C ALA A 230 -30.34 -0.37 -10.37
N GLU A 231 -29.95 -0.63 -11.62
CA GLU A 231 -30.65 -1.55 -12.51
C GLU A 231 -30.47 -3.01 -12.05
N MET A 232 -29.30 -3.41 -11.52
CA MET A 232 -29.06 -4.75 -10.95
C MET A 232 -30.07 -5.16 -9.87
N ILE A 233 -30.54 -4.18 -9.10
CA ILE A 233 -31.51 -4.36 -8.01
C ILE A 233 -32.93 -3.93 -8.38
N HIS A 234 -33.17 -3.57 -9.65
CA HIS A 234 -34.48 -3.16 -10.12
C HIS A 234 -35.47 -4.34 -10.04
N PRO A 235 -36.74 -4.13 -9.64
CA PRO A 235 -37.73 -5.21 -9.49
C PRO A 235 -37.99 -6.04 -10.77
N ALA A 236 -37.73 -5.48 -11.94
CA ALA A 236 -37.83 -6.19 -13.23
C ALA A 236 -36.60 -7.06 -13.56
N VAL A 237 -35.48 -6.81 -12.89
CA VAL A 237 -34.22 -7.56 -13.00
C VAL A 237 -34.14 -8.62 -11.90
N ARG A 238 -34.63 -8.30 -10.70
CA ARG A 238 -34.49 -9.16 -9.51
C ARG A 238 -35.75 -9.13 -8.65
N THR A 239 -36.26 -10.31 -8.36
CA THR A 239 -37.55 -10.48 -7.68
C THR A 239 -37.44 -10.89 -6.20
N ASP A 240 -36.29 -11.43 -5.75
CA ASP A 240 -36.06 -11.78 -4.34
C ASP A 240 -35.73 -10.54 -3.48
N PRO A 241 -36.60 -10.13 -2.55
CA PRO A 241 -36.34 -8.97 -1.67
C PRO A 241 -35.13 -9.17 -0.75
N GLY A 242 -34.83 -10.40 -0.35
CA GLY A 242 -33.69 -10.71 0.51
C GLY A 242 -32.36 -10.52 -0.23
N GLU A 243 -32.31 -10.91 -1.50
CA GLU A 243 -31.16 -10.70 -2.38
C GLU A 243 -30.95 -9.22 -2.70
N VAL A 244 -32.04 -8.50 -3.01
CA VAL A 244 -32.02 -7.03 -3.19
C VAL A 244 -31.46 -6.33 -1.94
N GLN A 245 -31.90 -6.72 -0.74
CA GLN A 245 -31.42 -6.09 0.49
C GLN A 245 -29.93 -6.36 0.77
N ARG A 246 -29.44 -7.57 0.45
CA ARG A 246 -28.01 -7.92 0.59
C ARG A 246 -27.14 -7.11 -0.37
N LEU A 247 -27.52 -7.05 -1.65
CA LEU A 247 -26.81 -6.26 -2.66
C LEU A 247 -26.85 -4.77 -2.33
N LEU A 248 -28.00 -4.24 -1.90
CA LEU A 248 -28.14 -2.85 -1.49
C LEU A 248 -27.23 -2.51 -0.31
N THR A 249 -27.13 -3.40 0.69
CA THR A 249 -26.27 -3.20 1.86
C THR A 249 -24.79 -3.20 1.45
N LEU A 250 -24.40 -4.12 0.59
CA LEU A 250 -23.04 -4.22 0.05
C LEU A 250 -22.65 -2.97 -0.75
N VAL A 251 -23.48 -2.61 -1.73
CA VAL A 251 -23.24 -1.48 -2.64
C VAL A 251 -23.24 -0.16 -1.87
N ASN A 252 -24.19 0.08 -0.98
CA ASN A 252 -24.22 1.32 -0.19
C ASN A 252 -23.10 1.41 0.83
N GLY A 253 -22.62 0.28 1.37
CA GLY A 253 -21.46 0.28 2.27
C GLY A 253 -20.19 0.78 1.59
N LEU A 254 -20.04 0.50 0.30
CA LEU A 254 -18.91 0.94 -0.51
C LEU A 254 -19.12 2.35 -1.10
N LEU A 255 -20.32 2.67 -1.60
CA LEU A 255 -20.62 4.01 -2.15
C LEU A 255 -20.63 5.12 -1.09
N ALA A 256 -20.86 4.78 0.19
CA ALA A 256 -20.95 5.74 1.28
C ALA A 256 -19.64 6.52 1.51
N SER A 257 -18.47 5.90 1.27
CA SER A 257 -17.18 6.59 1.38
C SER A 257 -17.08 7.78 0.45
N ASP A 258 -17.75 7.67 -0.70
CA ASP A 258 -17.71 8.66 -1.78
C ASP A 258 -18.98 9.53 -1.79
N GLY A 259 -19.79 9.43 -0.73
CA GLY A 259 -20.96 10.29 -0.50
C GLY A 259 -22.19 9.95 -1.34
N TYR A 260 -22.29 8.71 -1.84
CA TYR A 260 -23.44 8.22 -2.58
C TYR A 260 -24.16 7.10 -1.84
N GLU A 261 -25.47 7.01 -2.05
CA GLU A 261 -26.28 5.86 -1.67
C GLU A 261 -27.33 5.59 -2.76
N LEU A 262 -27.64 4.32 -3.00
CA LEU A 262 -28.86 3.90 -3.66
C LEU A 262 -30.00 3.99 -2.64
N ALA A 263 -30.92 4.91 -2.85
CA ALA A 263 -32.06 5.11 -1.98
C ALA A 263 -33.37 4.84 -2.72
N GLU A 264 -34.37 4.36 -1.99
CA GLU A 264 -35.71 4.18 -2.55
C GLU A 264 -36.24 5.53 -3.07
N ALA A 265 -36.50 5.60 -4.36
CA ALA A 265 -36.95 6.81 -5.04
C ALA A 265 -38.46 6.75 -5.35
N ARG A 266 -38.94 5.58 -5.78
CA ARG A 266 -40.34 5.33 -6.09
C ARG A 266 -40.68 3.86 -5.88
N THR A 267 -41.96 3.54 -5.94
CA THR A 267 -42.44 2.15 -6.00
C THR A 267 -43.12 1.89 -7.34
N VAL A 268 -42.88 0.70 -7.91
CA VAL A 268 -43.53 0.23 -9.13
C VAL A 268 -44.20 -1.09 -8.80
N SER A 269 -45.53 -1.16 -8.96
CA SER A 269 -46.34 -2.35 -8.64
C SER A 269 -46.14 -2.88 -7.21
N GLY A 270 -45.86 -1.99 -6.24
CA GLY A 270 -45.62 -2.35 -4.84
C GLY A 270 -44.18 -2.75 -4.51
N HIS A 271 -43.25 -2.72 -5.47
CA HIS A 271 -41.83 -3.01 -5.27
C HIS A 271 -40.99 -1.73 -5.33
N PRO A 272 -39.99 -1.57 -4.44
CA PRO A 272 -39.15 -0.38 -4.39
C PRO A 272 -38.21 -0.31 -5.60
N VAL A 273 -38.10 0.86 -6.20
CA VAL A 273 -37.09 1.21 -7.21
C VAL A 273 -36.11 2.18 -6.57
N TYR A 274 -34.83 1.82 -6.65
CA TYR A 274 -33.74 2.57 -6.06
C TYR A 274 -33.09 3.48 -7.11
N GLU A 275 -32.74 4.69 -6.71
CA GLU A 275 -31.94 5.60 -7.51
C GLU A 275 -30.77 6.11 -6.67
N ALA A 276 -29.66 6.38 -7.34
CA ALA A 276 -28.52 6.97 -6.68
C ALA A 276 -28.82 8.40 -6.25
N ARG A 277 -28.50 8.72 -5.01
CA ARG A 277 -28.57 10.08 -4.48
C ARG A 277 -27.36 10.42 -3.65
N ARG A 278 -27.14 11.72 -3.49
CA ARG A 278 -26.14 12.28 -2.59
C ARG A 278 -26.53 12.09 -1.15
N ILE A 279 -25.55 11.69 -0.34
CA ILE A 279 -25.65 11.74 1.11
C ILE A 279 -25.40 13.20 1.53
N PRO A 280 -26.35 13.87 2.20
CA PRO A 280 -26.17 15.25 2.65
C PRO A 280 -24.96 15.37 3.59
N ALA A 281 -24.18 16.47 3.53
CA ALA A 281 -22.97 16.66 4.33
C ALA A 281 -23.15 16.43 5.85
N HIS A 282 -24.34 16.75 6.41
CA HIS A 282 -24.67 16.50 7.81
C HIS A 282 -24.93 15.01 8.16
N ARG A 283 -25.27 14.17 7.16
CA ARG A 283 -25.28 12.70 7.25
C ARG A 283 -23.93 12.08 6.87
N ARG A 284 -23.07 12.77 6.11
CA ARG A 284 -21.68 12.34 5.85
C ARG A 284 -20.85 12.37 7.13
N THR A 285 -21.09 13.34 8.02
CA THR A 285 -20.58 13.36 9.41
C THR A 285 -21.24 12.34 10.34
N ALA A 286 -22.27 11.62 9.87
CA ALA A 286 -22.97 10.56 10.60
C ALA A 286 -22.66 9.16 10.04
N LEU A 287 -21.75 9.04 9.06
CA LEU A 287 -21.21 7.78 8.57
C LEU A 287 -19.80 7.57 9.16
N PRO A 288 -19.46 6.37 9.66
CA PRO A 288 -18.30 6.20 10.52
C PRO A 288 -17.00 6.01 9.71
N ALA A 289 -15.94 6.70 10.15
CA ALA A 289 -14.54 6.43 9.81
C ALA A 289 -14.05 5.10 10.43
N PRO A 290 -12.98 4.48 9.90
CA PRO A 290 -12.39 3.26 10.47
C PRO A 290 -11.97 3.47 11.94
N PRO A 291 -12.15 2.48 12.83
CA PRO A 291 -12.09 2.74 14.27
C PRO A 291 -10.64 2.80 14.76
N ALA A 292 -10.14 4.02 14.97
CA ALA A 292 -9.13 4.28 15.98
C ALA A 292 -9.83 4.56 17.33
N ALA A 293 -9.34 3.90 18.37
CA ALA A 293 -9.92 3.84 19.70
C ALA A 293 -10.09 5.23 20.36
N ALA A 294 -11.33 5.71 20.43
CA ALA A 294 -11.84 6.55 21.53
C ALA A 294 -13.38 6.47 21.55
N THR A 295 -13.87 5.44 22.23
CA THR A 295 -15.11 5.37 23.01
C THR A 295 -16.12 6.53 22.87
N SER A 296 -17.04 6.43 21.91
CA SER A 296 -18.45 6.63 22.23
C SER A 296 -19.03 5.26 22.55
N ALA A 297 -19.40 5.06 23.83
CA ALA A 297 -19.94 3.82 24.37
C ALA A 297 -20.95 3.16 23.42
N PRO A 298 -20.75 1.89 23.01
CA PRO A 298 -21.80 1.12 22.37
C PRO A 298 -22.96 0.92 23.37
N PRO A 299 -24.15 0.52 22.90
CA PRO A 299 -25.36 0.38 23.74
C PRO A 299 -25.22 -0.59 24.93
N GLY A 300 -24.10 -1.33 25.04
CA GLY A 300 -23.79 -2.28 26.11
C GLY A 300 -23.00 -1.73 27.32
N GLN A 301 -22.15 -0.70 27.16
CA GLN A 301 -21.29 -0.24 28.27
C GLN A 301 -22.11 0.34 29.44
N GLY A 302 -23.18 1.08 29.13
CA GLY A 302 -24.11 1.56 30.15
C GLY A 302 -24.84 0.43 30.88
N ALA A 303 -25.20 -0.64 30.16
CA ALA A 303 -25.93 -1.78 30.71
C ALA A 303 -25.05 -2.62 31.64
N TYR A 304 -23.84 -3.01 31.22
CA TYR A 304 -22.91 -3.77 32.07
C TYR A 304 -22.38 -2.94 33.26
N ALA A 305 -22.17 -1.63 33.07
CA ALA A 305 -21.85 -0.74 34.18
C ALA A 305 -23.02 -0.61 35.17
N ALA A 306 -24.28 -0.70 34.71
CA ALA A 306 -25.45 -0.75 35.59
C ALA A 306 -25.51 -2.07 36.37
N VAL A 307 -25.22 -3.22 35.72
CA VAL A 307 -25.10 -4.51 36.41
C VAL A 307 -24.03 -4.43 37.51
N ARG A 308 -22.82 -3.94 37.18
CA ARG A 308 -21.72 -3.79 38.15
C ARG A 308 -22.06 -2.85 39.31
N ARG A 309 -22.81 -1.77 39.07
CA ARG A 309 -23.28 -0.85 40.14
C ARG A 309 -24.35 -1.48 41.03
N ALA A 310 -25.15 -2.38 40.48
CA ALA A 310 -26.22 -3.08 41.20
C ALA A 310 -25.79 -4.44 41.79
N ALA A 311 -24.54 -4.85 41.53
CA ALA A 311 -23.95 -6.10 41.98
C ALA A 311 -23.96 -6.20 43.51
N ARG A 312 -24.47 -7.32 44.03
CA ARG A 312 -24.56 -7.59 45.48
C ARG A 312 -24.01 -8.98 45.85
N GLY A 313 -23.48 -9.74 44.89
CA GLY A 313 -23.12 -11.14 45.10
C GLY A 313 -24.34 -12.03 45.39
N GLU A 314 -25.54 -11.63 44.97
CA GLU A 314 -26.78 -12.36 45.24
C GLU A 314 -27.24 -13.17 44.02
N ARG A 315 -27.09 -14.50 44.06
CA ARG A 315 -27.45 -15.40 42.92
C ARG A 315 -28.91 -15.25 42.44
N LYS A 316 -29.83 -14.87 43.33
CA LYS A 316 -31.26 -14.67 43.04
C LYS A 316 -31.53 -13.52 42.07
N ASP A 317 -30.57 -12.59 41.91
CA ASP A 317 -30.68 -11.45 40.99
C ASP A 317 -30.51 -11.86 39.53
N TYR A 318 -30.04 -13.08 39.28
CA TYR A 318 -29.80 -13.61 37.94
C TYR A 318 -30.82 -14.70 37.61
N SER A 319 -31.67 -14.43 36.62
CA SER A 319 -32.53 -15.46 36.03
C SER A 319 -31.69 -16.30 35.09
N CYS A 320 -31.61 -17.62 35.32
CA CYS A 320 -30.87 -18.53 34.45
C CYS A 320 -31.81 -19.53 33.79
N PRO A 321 -31.56 -19.90 32.53
CA PRO A 321 -32.17 -21.05 31.90
C PRO A 321 -31.93 -22.33 32.72
N ARG A 322 -32.77 -23.34 32.48
CA ARG A 322 -32.67 -24.64 33.15
C ARG A 322 -31.39 -25.39 32.79
N GLU A 323 -30.96 -25.27 31.55
CA GLU A 323 -29.78 -25.95 31.02
C GLU A 323 -28.66 -24.93 30.75
N PRO A 324 -27.41 -25.30 31.05
CA PRO A 324 -26.24 -24.49 30.70
C PRO A 324 -26.01 -24.51 29.19
N VAL A 325 -25.14 -23.62 28.73
CA VAL A 325 -24.59 -23.66 27.37
C VAL A 325 -23.81 -24.97 27.20
N PRO A 326 -24.00 -25.70 26.07
CA PRO A 326 -23.23 -26.91 25.79
C PRO A 326 -21.71 -26.69 25.86
N ASP A 327 -20.95 -27.74 26.21
CA ASP A 327 -19.48 -27.76 26.28
C ASP A 327 -18.80 -26.92 27.39
N GLY A 328 -19.53 -26.59 28.46
CA GLY A 328 -18.95 -26.00 29.67
C GLY A 328 -18.04 -26.98 30.42
N GLY A 329 -16.71 -26.87 30.25
CA GLY A 329 -15.74 -27.82 30.81
C GLY A 329 -15.81 -28.03 32.34
N GLN A 330 -15.11 -27.21 33.13
CA GLN A 330 -15.04 -27.40 34.60
C GLN A 330 -16.15 -26.64 35.37
N ALA A 331 -16.87 -25.76 34.69
CA ALA A 331 -17.97 -24.95 35.23
C ALA A 331 -19.08 -24.81 34.18
N ASP A 332 -20.32 -24.73 34.66
CA ASP A 332 -21.50 -24.45 33.85
C ASP A 332 -21.55 -22.96 33.51
N VAL A 333 -21.78 -22.63 32.24
CA VAL A 333 -22.03 -21.25 31.80
C VAL A 333 -23.49 -21.10 31.41
N PHE A 334 -24.17 -20.08 31.92
CA PHE A 334 -25.57 -19.79 31.62
C PHE A 334 -25.70 -18.43 30.93
N LYS A 335 -26.50 -18.37 29.86
CA LYS A 335 -27.01 -17.11 29.31
C LYS A 335 -28.09 -16.56 30.24
N ALA A 336 -27.69 -15.77 31.21
CA ALA A 336 -28.54 -15.29 32.29
C ALA A 336 -29.07 -13.86 32.01
N THR A 337 -30.13 -13.48 32.72
CA THR A 337 -30.64 -12.11 32.73
C THR A 337 -30.52 -11.54 34.14
N HIS A 338 -29.82 -10.42 34.28
CA HIS A 338 -29.76 -9.67 35.53
C HIS A 338 -31.11 -8.94 35.74
N LYS A 339 -31.92 -9.43 36.69
CA LYS A 339 -33.32 -9.00 36.90
C LYS A 339 -33.47 -7.50 37.16
N PRO A 340 -32.61 -6.83 37.97
CA PRO A 340 -32.74 -5.39 38.21
C PRO A 340 -32.56 -4.52 36.97
N THR A 341 -31.72 -4.92 36.02
CA THR A 341 -31.39 -4.10 34.84
C THR A 341 -31.96 -4.64 33.53
N GLY A 342 -32.48 -5.88 33.52
CA GLY A 342 -32.88 -6.59 32.31
C GLY A 342 -31.72 -6.99 31.40
N THR A 343 -30.48 -6.77 31.80
CA THR A 343 -29.29 -7.00 30.98
C THR A 343 -28.97 -8.48 30.86
N THR A 344 -28.72 -8.95 29.63
CA THR A 344 -28.22 -10.31 29.37
C THR A 344 -26.74 -10.40 29.75
N VAL A 345 -26.36 -11.44 30.49
CA VAL A 345 -25.00 -11.67 31.00
C VAL A 345 -24.64 -13.15 30.91
N ALA A 346 -23.35 -13.47 30.96
CA ALA A 346 -22.89 -14.84 31.16
C ALA A 346 -22.65 -15.09 32.65
N LEU A 347 -23.29 -16.12 33.21
CA LEU A 347 -23.07 -16.56 34.59
C LEU A 347 -22.31 -17.90 34.58
N LYS A 348 -21.06 -17.90 35.05
CA LYS A 348 -20.24 -19.10 35.21
C LYS A 348 -20.38 -19.62 36.64
N LYS A 349 -20.72 -20.90 36.81
CA LYS A 349 -21.00 -21.54 38.11
C LYS A 349 -20.37 -22.92 38.19
N LEU A 350 -19.83 -23.28 39.36
CA LEU A 350 -19.35 -24.64 39.62
C LEU A 350 -20.51 -25.66 39.61
N HIS A 351 -20.31 -26.79 38.93
CA HIS A 351 -21.31 -27.85 38.73
C HIS A 351 -21.87 -28.45 40.04
N SER A 352 -21.06 -28.47 41.11
CA SER A 352 -21.43 -29.10 42.39
C SER A 352 -22.00 -28.09 43.37
N LYS A 353 -23.00 -28.51 44.15
CA LYS A 353 -23.49 -27.79 45.33
C LYS A 353 -22.42 -27.68 46.43
N TYR A 354 -21.47 -28.64 46.47
CA TYR A 354 -20.32 -28.66 47.37
C TYR A 354 -19.06 -28.90 46.53
N PRO A 355 -18.53 -27.87 45.86
CA PRO A 355 -17.37 -28.01 45.01
C PRO A 355 -16.12 -28.29 45.87
N PRO A 356 -15.21 -29.20 45.43
CA PRO A 356 -13.94 -29.40 46.10
C PRO A 356 -13.13 -28.10 46.21
N GLU A 357 -12.35 -27.93 47.27
CA GLU A 357 -11.56 -26.70 47.52
C GLU A 357 -10.66 -26.32 46.33
N ARG A 358 -10.14 -27.31 45.58
CA ARG A 358 -9.35 -27.05 44.37
C ARG A 358 -10.12 -26.30 43.27
N GLN A 359 -11.43 -26.55 43.12
CA GLN A 359 -12.28 -25.88 42.12
C GLN A 359 -12.65 -24.47 42.59
N ILE A 360 -12.97 -24.31 43.88
CA ILE A 360 -13.18 -23.00 44.50
C ILE A 360 -11.91 -22.14 44.37
N ALA A 361 -10.74 -22.71 44.62
CA ALA A 361 -9.47 -22.01 44.48
C ALA A 361 -9.17 -21.58 43.03
N ARG A 362 -9.59 -22.35 42.01
CA ARG A 362 -9.48 -21.95 40.59
C ARG A 362 -10.42 -20.79 40.26
N MET A 363 -11.68 -20.89 40.69
CA MET A 363 -12.69 -19.83 40.54
C MET A 363 -12.26 -18.53 41.25
N ARG A 364 -11.71 -18.65 42.46
CA ARG A 364 -11.15 -17.53 43.21
C ARG A 364 -10.03 -16.83 42.45
N ARG A 365 -9.10 -17.58 41.84
CA ARG A 365 -8.02 -16.99 41.03
C ARG A 365 -8.54 -16.23 39.82
N GLU A 366 -9.52 -16.81 39.10
CA GLU A 366 -10.16 -16.16 37.96
C GLU A 366 -10.85 -14.86 38.37
N ILE A 367 -11.49 -14.85 39.55
CA ILE A 367 -12.07 -13.63 40.14
C ILE A 367 -10.99 -12.61 40.50
N GLU A 368 -9.92 -13.02 41.18
CA GLU A 368 -8.84 -12.14 41.62
C GLU A 368 -8.14 -11.43 40.45
N ILE A 369 -7.72 -12.17 39.43
CA ILE A 369 -7.07 -11.58 38.26
C ILE A 369 -8.05 -10.73 37.44
N GLY A 370 -9.33 -11.14 37.35
CA GLY A 370 -10.36 -10.30 36.74
C GLY A 370 -10.59 -8.98 37.48
N GLN A 371 -10.33 -8.93 38.78
CA GLN A 371 -10.32 -7.67 39.56
C GLN A 371 -9.04 -6.86 39.34
N VAL A 372 -7.88 -7.51 39.21
CA VAL A 372 -6.60 -6.84 38.89
C VAL A 372 -6.67 -6.19 37.51
N LEU A 373 -7.21 -6.88 36.50
CA LEU A 373 -7.29 -6.41 35.12
C LEU A 373 -8.63 -5.73 34.77
N LYS A 374 -9.43 -5.35 35.78
CA LYS A 374 -10.82 -4.88 35.60
C LYS A 374 -10.98 -3.69 34.64
N ASP A 375 -9.96 -2.85 34.53
CA ASP A 375 -9.95 -1.63 33.71
C ASP A 375 -9.25 -1.86 32.36
N HIS A 376 -8.66 -3.04 32.13
CA HIS A 376 -7.99 -3.36 30.88
C HIS A 376 -9.00 -3.70 29.78
N PRO A 377 -8.91 -3.09 28.58
CA PRO A 377 -9.92 -3.24 27.55
C PRO A 377 -10.04 -4.67 27.00
N HIS A 378 -8.93 -5.40 26.93
CA HIS A 378 -8.91 -6.76 26.38
C HIS A 378 -8.92 -7.86 27.45
N ALA A 379 -9.24 -7.53 28.71
CA ALA A 379 -9.57 -8.51 29.74
C ALA A 379 -11.09 -8.65 29.83
N MET A 380 -11.62 -9.88 29.85
CA MET A 380 -13.05 -10.09 30.05
C MET A 380 -13.45 -9.66 31.48
N PRO A 381 -14.32 -8.64 31.65
CA PRO A 381 -14.55 -8.05 32.96
C PRO A 381 -15.49 -8.92 33.81
N ILE A 382 -15.27 -8.89 35.12
CA ILE A 382 -16.16 -9.50 36.11
C ILE A 382 -17.11 -8.43 36.64
N LEU A 383 -18.41 -8.67 36.45
CA LEU A 383 -19.48 -7.74 36.80
C LEU A 383 -19.99 -7.95 38.23
N ASP A 384 -20.07 -9.21 38.66
CA ASP A 384 -20.55 -9.61 39.99
C ASP A 384 -20.01 -11.00 40.32
N PHE A 385 -19.90 -11.35 41.60
CA PHE A 385 -19.41 -12.67 42.00
C PHE A 385 -19.86 -13.05 43.42
N ASP A 386 -19.84 -14.35 43.67
CA ASP A 386 -20.14 -14.93 44.98
C ASP A 386 -19.04 -14.69 45.99
N ALA A 387 -19.39 -14.33 47.24
CA ALA A 387 -18.42 -14.22 48.32
C ALA A 387 -17.68 -15.54 48.62
N ASN A 388 -18.34 -16.68 48.37
CA ASN A 388 -17.73 -18.01 48.51
C ASN A 388 -17.00 -18.48 47.24
N HIS A 389 -16.91 -17.65 46.21
CA HIS A 389 -16.23 -17.94 44.94
C HIS A 389 -16.77 -19.21 44.25
N THR A 390 -18.10 -19.40 44.27
CA THR A 390 -18.75 -20.54 43.59
C THR A 390 -19.37 -20.18 42.24
N TRP A 391 -19.51 -18.88 41.95
CA TRP A 391 -19.95 -18.35 40.66
C TRP A 391 -19.47 -16.91 40.47
N PHE A 392 -19.41 -16.47 39.22
CA PHE A 392 -19.29 -15.07 38.84
C PHE A 392 -20.06 -14.76 37.56
N VAL A 393 -20.21 -13.48 37.27
CA VAL A 393 -20.93 -12.94 36.13
C VAL A 393 -20.00 -12.06 35.30
N MET A 394 -20.07 -12.21 33.98
CA MET A 394 -19.34 -11.43 32.99
C MET A 394 -20.27 -11.02 31.84
N PRO A 395 -19.88 -10.09 30.96
CA PRO A 395 -20.63 -9.80 29.74
C PRO A 395 -20.95 -11.08 28.94
N TRP A 396 -22.11 -11.09 28.28
CA TRP A 396 -22.39 -12.13 27.30
C TRP A 396 -21.63 -11.79 26.02
N ALA A 397 -20.75 -12.71 25.58
CA ALA A 397 -19.96 -12.52 24.36
C ALA A 397 -20.80 -12.79 23.10
N ASP A 398 -20.48 -12.09 22.02
CA ASP A 398 -21.11 -12.26 20.71
C ASP A 398 -20.62 -13.53 20.02
N ALA A 399 -19.33 -13.84 20.17
CA ALA A 399 -18.71 -15.05 19.64
C ALA A 399 -17.41 -15.40 20.36
N THR A 400 -16.92 -16.62 20.15
CA THR A 400 -15.52 -17.03 20.42
C THR A 400 -14.67 -16.82 19.17
N ALA A 401 -13.34 -16.76 19.32
CA ALA A 401 -12.44 -16.77 18.16
C ALA A 401 -12.64 -18.04 17.31
N ALA A 402 -12.92 -19.19 17.96
CA ALA A 402 -13.25 -20.44 17.26
C ALA A 402 -14.43 -20.31 16.30
N GLN A 403 -15.49 -19.59 16.69
CA GLN A 403 -16.68 -19.36 15.86
C GLN A 403 -16.43 -18.34 14.73
N ARG A 404 -15.36 -17.56 14.81
CA ARG A 404 -14.99 -16.53 13.83
C ARG A 404 -13.68 -16.87 13.10
N GLN A 405 -13.29 -18.14 13.04
CA GLN A 405 -12.03 -18.55 12.42
C GLN A 405 -11.86 -18.03 10.98
N GLU A 406 -12.93 -18.04 10.19
CA GLU A 406 -12.89 -17.56 8.80
C GLU A 406 -12.53 -16.08 8.73
N LEU A 407 -13.14 -15.25 9.58
CA LEU A 407 -12.84 -13.82 9.69
C LEU A 407 -11.39 -13.56 10.10
N LEU A 408 -10.80 -14.43 10.91
CA LEU A 408 -9.41 -14.33 11.35
C LEU A 408 -8.39 -14.68 10.25
N ARG A 409 -8.84 -15.01 9.03
CA ARG A 409 -7.96 -15.06 7.84
C ARG A 409 -7.73 -13.68 7.23
N GLU A 410 -8.63 -12.73 7.47
CA GLU A 410 -8.44 -11.35 7.05
C GLU A 410 -7.27 -10.71 7.81
N PRO A 411 -6.28 -10.09 7.13
CA PRO A 411 -5.07 -9.59 7.78
C PRO A 411 -5.34 -8.60 8.93
N ALA A 412 -6.31 -7.70 8.75
CA ALA A 412 -6.66 -6.69 9.75
C ALA A 412 -7.29 -7.30 11.01
N GLU A 413 -8.15 -8.30 10.84
CA GLU A 413 -8.85 -8.97 11.95
C GLU A 413 -7.92 -9.84 12.78
N LEU A 414 -7.01 -10.56 12.11
CA LEU A 414 -5.96 -11.31 12.81
C LEU A 414 -5.04 -10.37 13.60
N ARG A 415 -4.62 -9.25 12.98
CA ARG A 415 -3.78 -8.25 13.66
C ARG A 415 -4.48 -7.68 14.88
N ALA A 416 -5.75 -7.29 14.76
CA ALA A 416 -6.54 -6.78 15.87
C ALA A 416 -6.67 -7.79 17.03
N LEU A 417 -6.85 -9.08 16.73
CA LEU A 417 -6.87 -10.13 17.76
C LEU A 417 -5.50 -10.27 18.44
N VAL A 418 -4.42 -10.32 17.66
CA VAL A 418 -3.06 -10.50 18.21
C VAL A 418 -2.67 -9.31 19.10
N ASP A 419 -2.94 -8.08 18.66
CA ASP A 419 -2.65 -6.87 19.43
C ASP A 419 -3.46 -6.84 20.74
N ALA A 420 -4.75 -7.19 20.68
CA ALA A 420 -5.60 -7.27 21.86
C ALA A 420 -5.06 -8.26 22.91
N LEU A 421 -4.64 -9.45 22.47
CA LEU A 421 -4.08 -10.47 23.34
C LEU A 421 -2.70 -10.08 23.88
N ALA A 422 -1.85 -9.49 23.06
CA ALA A 422 -0.55 -8.99 23.48
C ALA A 422 -0.70 -7.96 24.62
N LEU A 423 -1.57 -6.96 24.45
CA LEU A 423 -1.80 -5.91 25.44
C LEU A 423 -2.24 -6.47 26.80
N VAL A 424 -3.24 -7.36 26.83
CA VAL A 424 -3.73 -7.92 28.10
C VAL A 424 -2.71 -8.86 28.74
N LEU A 425 -1.95 -9.61 27.94
CA LEU A 425 -0.89 -10.48 28.45
C LEU A 425 0.25 -9.66 29.04
N ALA A 426 0.64 -8.54 28.42
CA ALA A 426 1.66 -7.64 28.96
C ALA A 426 1.26 -7.15 30.36
N ALA A 427 0.04 -6.62 30.49
CA ALA A 427 -0.48 -6.16 31.78
C ALA A 427 -0.54 -7.27 32.83
N ALA A 428 -0.96 -8.49 32.45
CA ALA A 428 -0.99 -9.61 33.38
C ALA A 428 0.42 -10.07 33.81
N HIS A 429 1.37 -10.08 32.87
CA HIS A 429 2.75 -10.51 33.10
C HIS A 429 3.51 -9.55 34.00
N GLU A 430 3.25 -8.24 33.90
CA GLU A 430 3.78 -7.21 34.81
C GLU A 430 3.36 -7.44 36.27
N GLU A 431 2.10 -7.85 36.48
CA GLU A 431 1.57 -8.24 37.79
C GLU A 431 1.97 -9.69 38.19
N GLY A 432 2.82 -10.34 37.38
CA GLY A 432 3.39 -11.66 37.61
C GLY A 432 2.41 -12.83 37.46
N TRP A 433 1.30 -12.61 36.74
CA TRP A 433 0.32 -13.63 36.41
C TRP A 433 0.61 -14.25 35.03
N LEU A 434 0.38 -15.55 34.88
CA LEU A 434 0.52 -16.28 33.61
C LEU A 434 -0.79 -16.99 33.26
N HIS A 435 -1.25 -16.90 32.02
CA HIS A 435 -2.56 -17.43 31.59
C HIS A 435 -2.58 -18.97 31.50
N ARG A 436 -1.62 -19.56 30.78
CA ARG A 436 -1.37 -21.01 30.63
C ARG A 436 -2.45 -21.84 29.92
N ASP A 437 -3.56 -21.21 29.50
CA ASP A 437 -4.61 -21.87 28.71
C ASP A 437 -5.16 -20.97 27.58
N ILE A 438 -4.27 -20.32 26.84
CA ILE A 438 -4.66 -19.49 25.69
C ILE A 438 -5.06 -20.42 24.53
N LYS A 439 -6.30 -20.27 24.06
CA LYS A 439 -6.88 -21.05 22.96
C LYS A 439 -8.09 -20.33 22.36
N PRO A 440 -8.54 -20.68 21.15
CA PRO A 440 -9.63 -19.99 20.45
C PRO A 440 -10.96 -19.91 21.22
N SER A 441 -11.29 -20.88 22.07
CA SER A 441 -12.52 -20.86 22.87
C SER A 441 -12.46 -19.93 24.10
N ASN A 442 -11.27 -19.53 24.53
CA ASN A 442 -11.05 -18.59 25.64
C ASN A 442 -10.85 -17.15 25.17
N ILE A 443 -10.82 -16.92 23.86
CA ILE A 443 -10.72 -15.60 23.24
C ILE A 443 -12.11 -15.22 22.78
N LEU A 444 -12.69 -14.21 23.41
CA LEU A 444 -14.09 -13.83 23.25
C LEU A 444 -14.20 -12.49 22.51
N TYR A 445 -15.11 -12.42 21.54
CA TYR A 445 -15.50 -11.19 20.87
C TYR A 445 -16.74 -10.64 21.54
N PHE A 446 -16.66 -9.44 22.09
CA PHE A 446 -17.78 -8.75 22.70
C PHE A 446 -17.62 -7.24 22.53
N ASP A 447 -18.72 -6.51 22.36
CA ASP A 447 -18.70 -5.03 22.32
C ASP A 447 -17.74 -4.48 21.24
N GLY A 448 -17.63 -5.18 20.11
CA GLY A 448 -16.77 -4.79 18.99
C GLY A 448 -15.27 -5.03 19.20
N ARG A 449 -14.87 -5.81 20.22
CA ARG A 449 -13.45 -6.04 20.54
C ARG A 449 -13.17 -7.47 21.00
N TRP A 450 -11.92 -7.88 20.85
CA TRP A 450 -11.39 -9.13 21.41
C TRP A 450 -11.02 -8.98 22.88
N ALA A 451 -11.31 -9.99 23.67
CA ALA A 451 -10.89 -10.07 25.06
C ALA A 451 -10.57 -11.50 25.50
N LEU A 452 -9.60 -11.61 26.39
CA LEU A 452 -9.15 -12.88 26.95
C LEU A 452 -9.95 -13.22 28.22
N ALA A 453 -10.49 -14.44 28.25
CA ALA A 453 -11.27 -14.99 29.35
C ALA A 453 -10.65 -16.31 29.86
N ASP A 454 -11.24 -16.87 30.93
CA ASP A 454 -10.89 -18.15 31.53
C ASP A 454 -9.46 -18.25 32.12
N TRP A 455 -9.22 -17.39 33.10
CA TRP A 455 -8.00 -17.33 33.91
C TRP A 455 -7.90 -18.45 34.97
N GLY A 456 -8.57 -19.59 34.76
CA GLY A 456 -8.72 -20.65 35.77
C GLY A 456 -7.45 -21.48 36.06
N ILE A 457 -6.45 -21.44 35.18
CA ILE A 457 -5.19 -22.22 35.27
C ILE A 457 -4.00 -21.33 35.68
N VAL A 458 -4.31 -20.13 36.13
CA VAL A 458 -3.36 -19.06 36.35
C VAL A 458 -2.50 -19.26 37.60
N ARG A 459 -1.25 -18.77 37.53
CA ARG A 459 -0.27 -18.85 38.63
C ARG A 459 0.18 -17.44 39.07
N ARG A 460 0.27 -17.24 40.39
CA ARG A 460 0.81 -16.05 41.05
C ARG A 460 2.35 -15.98 41.00
N PRO A 461 2.96 -14.79 41.24
CA PRO A 461 4.40 -14.61 41.34
C PRO A 461 5.09 -15.58 42.34
N ARG A 462 6.40 -15.81 42.15
CA ARG A 462 7.21 -16.67 43.04
C ARG A 462 7.19 -16.13 44.48
N GLY A 463 6.86 -16.97 45.46
CA GLY A 463 6.96 -16.65 46.90
C GLY A 463 5.65 -16.75 47.71
N GLN A 464 4.49 -16.85 47.06
CA GLN A 464 3.18 -16.93 47.75
C GLN A 464 2.41 -18.24 47.53
N THR A 465 3.07 -19.30 47.04
CA THR A 465 2.39 -20.58 46.80
C THR A 465 2.20 -21.37 48.08
N THR A 466 0.95 -21.55 48.52
CA THR A 466 0.57 -22.72 49.32
C THR A 466 0.92 -23.98 48.52
N LYS A 467 1.64 -24.89 49.17
CA LYS A 467 2.14 -26.16 48.61
C LYS A 467 1.06 -26.87 47.78
N VAL A 468 1.15 -26.81 46.46
CA VAL A 468 0.39 -27.71 45.58
C VAL A 468 1.25 -28.97 45.42
N GLY A 469 0.84 -30.01 46.13
CA GLY A 469 1.51 -31.30 46.15
C GLY A 469 1.47 -32.01 44.81
N ARG A 470 2.56 -32.74 44.54
CA ARG A 470 2.68 -33.95 43.70
C ARG A 470 1.35 -34.48 43.15
N THR A 471 1.06 -34.17 41.89
CA THR A 471 0.37 -35.07 40.94
C THR A 471 0.55 -34.46 39.55
N GLY A 472 1.12 -35.24 38.62
CA GLY A 472 1.34 -34.84 37.23
C GLY A 472 0.03 -34.72 36.46
N LEU A 473 -0.77 -33.70 36.76
CA LEU A 473 -1.88 -33.28 35.92
C LEU A 473 -1.33 -32.34 34.84
N TYR A 474 -1.52 -32.75 33.59
CA TYR A 474 -1.38 -31.91 32.40
C TYR A 474 -2.05 -30.55 32.62
N ILE A 475 -1.32 -29.46 32.36
CA ILE A 475 -1.78 -28.07 32.52
C ILE A 475 -1.89 -27.45 31.12
N GLY A 476 -3.09 -26.96 30.78
CA GLY A 476 -3.40 -26.33 29.49
C GLY A 476 -4.21 -27.23 28.55
N THR A 477 -4.50 -26.71 27.35
CA THR A 477 -5.26 -27.43 26.30
C THR A 477 -4.33 -28.08 25.29
N GLU A 478 -4.64 -29.33 24.93
CA GLU A 478 -3.87 -30.12 23.97
C GLU A 478 -3.72 -29.39 22.62
N GLY A 479 -2.52 -29.46 22.04
CA GLY A 479 -2.19 -28.75 20.80
C GLY A 479 -1.81 -27.28 20.96
N PHE A 480 -2.40 -26.54 21.91
CA PHE A 480 -2.12 -25.11 22.14
C PHE A 480 -1.14 -24.84 23.29
N ALA A 481 -1.11 -25.71 24.30
CA ALA A 481 -0.26 -25.55 25.47
C ALA A 481 1.23 -25.72 25.12
N ALA A 482 2.08 -24.89 25.74
CA ALA A 482 3.52 -25.02 25.61
C ALA A 482 4.02 -26.37 26.19
N PRO A 483 4.96 -27.07 25.53
CA PRO A 483 5.41 -28.40 25.93
C PRO A 483 5.87 -28.48 27.39
N GLU A 484 6.55 -27.44 27.88
CA GLU A 484 7.06 -27.37 29.26
C GLU A 484 5.95 -27.36 30.33
N LEU A 485 4.71 -26.98 29.99
CA LEU A 485 3.58 -27.04 30.93
C LEU A 485 3.21 -28.47 31.33
N SER A 486 3.59 -29.45 30.52
CA SER A 486 3.37 -30.87 30.81
C SER A 486 4.52 -31.50 31.62
N VAL A 487 5.73 -30.94 31.50
CA VAL A 487 6.97 -31.54 32.05
C VAL A 487 7.43 -30.79 33.31
N THR A 488 7.58 -29.47 33.22
CA THR A 488 7.99 -28.59 34.32
C THR A 488 7.04 -27.38 34.47
N PRO A 489 5.75 -27.59 34.79
CA PRO A 489 4.77 -26.49 34.89
C PRO A 489 5.09 -25.38 35.92
N HIS A 490 6.05 -25.64 36.82
CA HIS A 490 6.55 -24.68 37.80
C HIS A 490 7.68 -23.78 37.26
N GLU A 491 8.21 -24.05 36.08
CA GLU A 491 9.24 -23.26 35.39
C GLU A 491 8.66 -22.35 34.30
N ALA A 492 7.38 -22.53 33.93
CA ALA A 492 6.73 -21.71 32.90
C ALA A 492 6.79 -20.21 33.22
N THR A 493 7.06 -19.43 32.16
CA THR A 493 7.25 -17.97 32.13
C THR A 493 6.31 -17.34 31.09
N ALA A 494 6.46 -16.04 30.82
CA ALA A 494 5.76 -15.34 29.74
C ALA A 494 5.92 -16.04 28.37
N SER A 495 7.08 -16.67 28.12
CA SER A 495 7.34 -17.41 26.87
C SER A 495 6.43 -18.63 26.67
N SER A 496 5.78 -19.13 27.72
CA SER A 496 4.78 -20.20 27.61
C SER A 496 3.44 -19.68 27.08
N ASP A 497 3.03 -18.48 27.48
CA ASP A 497 1.83 -17.82 26.94
C ASP A 497 2.06 -17.36 25.48
N ILE A 498 3.26 -16.87 25.18
CA ILE A 498 3.68 -16.48 23.82
C ILE A 498 3.65 -17.69 22.86
N TYR A 499 4.04 -18.88 23.33
CA TYR A 499 3.91 -20.11 22.54
C TYR A 499 2.44 -20.37 22.17
N SER A 500 1.54 -20.30 23.14
CA SER A 500 0.11 -20.55 22.90
C SER A 500 -0.50 -19.51 21.97
N LEU A 501 -0.10 -18.23 22.05
CA LEU A 501 -0.48 -17.20 21.09
C LEU A 501 0.01 -17.53 19.66
N GLY A 502 1.27 -17.98 19.51
CA GLY A 502 1.79 -18.46 18.22
C GLY A 502 0.98 -19.61 17.63
N ARG A 503 0.49 -20.53 18.46
CA ARG A 503 -0.41 -21.63 18.04
C ARG A 503 -1.79 -21.14 17.63
N VAL A 504 -2.33 -20.10 18.27
CA VAL A 504 -3.58 -19.44 17.85
C VAL A 504 -3.41 -18.78 16.48
N ILE A 505 -2.32 -18.05 16.24
CA ILE A 505 -2.03 -17.42 14.94
C ILE A 505 -1.94 -18.50 13.83
N ALA A 506 -1.21 -19.58 14.09
CA ALA A 506 -1.09 -20.70 13.16
C ALA A 506 -2.45 -21.35 12.85
N TRP A 507 -3.27 -21.60 13.87
CA TRP A 507 -4.61 -22.16 13.74
C TRP A 507 -5.55 -21.26 12.94
N ALA A 508 -5.51 -19.94 13.17
CA ALA A 508 -6.34 -18.97 12.47
C ALA A 508 -6.03 -18.97 10.96
N LEU A 509 -4.74 -18.87 10.60
CA LEU A 509 -4.30 -18.79 9.22
C LEU A 509 -4.37 -20.11 8.44
N THR A 510 -4.19 -21.25 9.11
CA THR A 510 -4.19 -22.55 8.42
C THR A 510 -5.56 -23.20 8.35
N GLY A 511 -6.51 -22.79 9.20
CA GLY A 511 -7.77 -23.50 9.37
C GLY A 511 -7.66 -24.82 10.15
N LYS A 512 -6.44 -25.29 10.49
CA LYS A 512 -6.20 -26.63 11.04
C LYS A 512 -6.02 -26.61 12.55
N MET A 513 -6.53 -27.63 13.22
CA MET A 513 -6.28 -27.80 14.65
C MET A 513 -4.81 -28.18 14.92
N PRO A 514 -4.15 -27.53 15.88
CA PRO A 514 -2.77 -27.82 16.20
C PRO A 514 -2.61 -29.18 16.89
N GLU A 515 -1.69 -30.02 16.42
CA GLU A 515 -1.35 -31.30 17.05
C GLU A 515 -0.12 -31.20 17.96
N THR A 516 -0.13 -31.94 19.08
CA THR A 516 0.98 -31.95 20.04
C THR A 516 2.27 -32.43 19.37
N ASN A 517 3.39 -31.74 19.61
CA ASN A 517 4.72 -32.02 19.03
C ASN A 517 4.84 -31.89 17.50
N LEU A 518 3.79 -31.48 16.78
CA LEU A 518 3.85 -31.24 15.34
C LEU A 518 3.88 -29.73 15.05
N PRO A 519 4.86 -29.26 14.25
CA PRO A 519 4.88 -27.89 13.77
C PRO A 519 3.64 -27.60 12.92
N LEU A 520 2.92 -26.54 13.26
CA LEU A 520 1.86 -25.98 12.43
C LEU A 520 2.33 -24.59 12.00
N LEU A 521 2.72 -24.45 10.73
CA LEU A 521 3.19 -23.18 10.18
C LEU A 521 2.18 -22.70 9.12
N PRO A 522 1.82 -21.40 9.11
CA PRO A 522 0.97 -20.82 8.08
C PRO A 522 1.68 -20.77 6.71
N PRO A 523 0.95 -20.47 5.61
CA PRO A 523 1.55 -20.22 4.29
C PRO A 523 2.68 -19.17 4.34
N PRO A 524 3.54 -19.09 3.30
CA PRO A 524 4.54 -18.02 3.19
C PRO A 524 3.91 -16.63 3.40
N GLY A 525 4.58 -15.78 4.18
CA GLY A 525 4.08 -14.47 4.58
C GLY A 525 4.65 -14.04 5.94
N PRO A 526 4.33 -12.81 6.38
CA PRO A 526 4.96 -12.19 7.56
C PRO A 526 4.71 -12.98 8.84
N TRP A 527 3.49 -13.48 9.02
CA TRP A 527 3.11 -14.32 10.16
C TRP A 527 3.85 -15.66 10.25
N ARG A 528 4.42 -16.18 9.15
CA ARG A 528 5.12 -17.47 9.17
C ARG A 528 6.39 -17.43 10.01
N THR A 529 7.14 -16.33 9.97
CA THR A 529 8.34 -16.14 10.81
C THR A 529 7.96 -15.92 12.27
N VAL A 530 6.91 -15.12 12.52
CA VAL A 530 6.37 -14.91 13.87
C VAL A 530 5.95 -16.22 14.52
N VAL A 531 5.14 -17.04 13.83
CA VAL A 531 4.71 -18.36 14.33
C VAL A 531 5.90 -19.26 14.58
N ARG A 532 6.85 -19.34 13.64
CA ARG A 532 8.06 -20.17 13.79
C ARG A 532 8.88 -19.81 15.04
N ALA A 533 9.06 -18.53 15.30
CA ALA A 533 9.83 -18.04 16.46
C ALA A 533 9.08 -18.29 17.78
N THR A 534 7.79 -17.97 17.83
CA THR A 534 6.97 -18.10 19.04
C THR A 534 6.71 -19.56 19.42
N THR A 535 6.57 -20.47 18.45
CA THR A 535 6.31 -21.90 18.70
C THR A 535 7.58 -22.76 18.76
N HIS A 536 8.76 -22.17 19.00
CA HIS A 536 10.00 -22.92 19.12
C HIS A 536 9.97 -23.90 20.31
N GLN A 537 10.54 -25.10 20.19
CA GLN A 537 10.50 -26.12 21.26
C GLN A 537 11.26 -25.69 22.52
N ASP A 538 12.49 -25.18 22.37
CA ASP A 538 13.24 -24.56 23.48
C ASP A 538 12.61 -23.21 23.87
N PRO A 539 12.10 -23.05 25.11
CA PRO A 539 11.49 -21.80 25.58
C PRO A 539 12.43 -20.59 25.51
N ARG A 540 13.74 -20.79 25.63
CA ARG A 540 14.75 -19.72 25.62
C ARG A 540 14.98 -19.10 24.25
N ARG A 541 14.51 -19.77 23.19
CA ARG A 541 14.61 -19.31 21.79
C ARG A 541 13.33 -18.63 21.29
N ARG A 542 12.30 -18.55 22.14
CA ARG A 542 11.09 -17.78 21.88
C ARG A 542 11.32 -16.32 22.31
N PRO A 543 10.49 -15.36 21.88
CA PRO A 543 10.41 -14.07 22.57
C PRO A 543 10.15 -14.30 24.07
N GLN A 544 10.93 -13.66 24.93
CA GLN A 544 10.87 -13.81 26.37
C GLN A 544 9.83 -12.86 27.00
N THR A 545 9.48 -11.79 26.30
CA THR A 545 8.51 -10.77 26.73
C THR A 545 7.52 -10.46 25.63
N ILE A 546 6.37 -9.87 25.98
CA ILE A 546 5.40 -9.37 24.99
C ILE A 546 6.01 -8.24 24.13
N SER A 547 6.87 -7.39 24.70
CA SER A 547 7.55 -6.34 23.94
C SER A 547 8.45 -6.90 22.83
N GLU A 548 9.18 -7.99 23.11
CA GLU A 548 9.99 -8.69 22.10
C GLU A 548 9.11 -9.31 21.01
N LEU A 549 7.94 -9.85 21.38
CA LEU A 549 6.97 -10.37 20.41
C LEU A 549 6.44 -9.26 19.49
N LEU A 550 6.03 -8.11 20.04
CA LEU A 550 5.53 -6.98 19.26
C LEU A 550 6.61 -6.45 18.31
N THR A 551 7.85 -6.30 18.79
CA THR A 551 8.99 -5.90 17.95
C THR A 551 9.21 -6.88 16.79
N LEU A 552 9.08 -8.18 17.04
CA LEU A 552 9.16 -9.19 15.99
C LEU A 552 8.02 -9.05 14.98
N ILE A 553 6.78 -8.86 15.44
CA ILE A 553 5.63 -8.67 14.56
C ILE A 553 5.83 -7.43 13.70
N ASP A 554 6.19 -6.30 14.30
CA ASP A 554 6.39 -5.04 13.59
C ASP A 554 7.53 -5.14 12.59
N ARG A 555 8.61 -5.87 12.88
CA ARG A 555 9.69 -6.11 11.91
C ARG A 555 9.24 -6.94 10.72
N GLU A 556 8.48 -8.03 10.95
CA GLU A 556 8.02 -8.89 9.84
C GLU A 556 6.87 -8.24 9.06
N HIS A 557 6.13 -7.31 9.67
CA HIS A 557 5.05 -6.54 9.05
C HIS A 557 5.47 -5.13 8.60
N ALA A 558 6.72 -4.74 8.83
CA ALA A 558 7.28 -3.54 8.24
C ALA A 558 7.20 -3.70 6.72
N ALA A 559 6.71 -2.65 6.05
CA ALA A 559 6.52 -2.65 4.61
C ALA A 559 7.79 -3.13 3.89
N ILE A 560 7.59 -3.80 2.75
CA ILE A 560 8.61 -3.94 1.71
C ILE A 560 9.24 -2.54 1.56
N PRO A 561 10.58 -2.39 1.63
CA PRO A 561 11.19 -1.08 1.45
C PRO A 561 10.62 -0.43 0.19
N GLU A 562 10.20 0.83 0.29
CA GLU A 562 10.01 1.67 -0.90
C GLU A 562 11.25 1.48 -1.77
N ASP A 563 11.06 1.38 -3.09
CA ASP A 563 12.17 1.28 -4.02
C ASP A 563 13.21 2.36 -3.65
N PRO A 564 14.46 1.99 -3.31
CA PRO A 564 15.49 2.96 -2.95
C PRO A 564 15.58 4.08 -3.99
N PHE A 565 15.31 3.77 -5.25
CA PHE A 565 15.26 4.74 -6.33
C PHE A 565 14.09 5.73 -6.20
N GLU A 566 12.86 5.27 -5.92
CA GLU A 566 11.71 6.16 -5.69
C GLU A 566 11.95 7.08 -4.47
N THR A 567 12.53 6.54 -3.40
CA THR A 567 12.88 7.31 -2.20
C THR A 567 13.97 8.34 -2.51
N ALA A 568 15.00 7.94 -3.25
CA ALA A 568 16.09 8.81 -3.65
C ALA A 568 15.61 9.93 -4.60
N GLN A 569 14.65 9.65 -5.49
CA GLN A 569 14.00 10.65 -6.33
C GLN A 569 13.22 11.68 -5.51
N ALA A 570 12.42 11.25 -4.54
CA ALA A 570 11.69 12.16 -3.66
C ALA A 570 12.63 13.05 -2.83
N LEU A 571 13.73 12.48 -2.31
CA LEU A 571 14.76 13.23 -1.59
C LEU A 571 15.52 14.20 -2.50
N LEU A 572 15.80 13.82 -3.75
CA LEU A 572 16.40 14.69 -4.76
C LEU A 572 15.50 15.89 -5.08
N GLU A 573 14.18 15.67 -5.22
CA GLU A 573 13.22 16.75 -5.43
C GLU A 573 13.12 17.68 -4.22
N ALA A 574 13.07 17.13 -3.00
CA ALA A 574 13.07 17.91 -1.77
C ALA A 574 14.35 18.74 -1.60
N ALA A 575 15.51 18.15 -1.92
CA ALA A 575 16.78 18.85 -1.98
C ALA A 575 16.73 20.00 -2.99
N GLY A 576 16.26 19.75 -4.21
CA GLY A 576 16.05 20.78 -5.24
C GLY A 576 15.09 21.90 -4.84
N ALA A 577 14.11 21.60 -3.98
CA ALA A 577 13.18 22.58 -3.40
C ALA A 577 13.78 23.41 -2.26
N GLY A 578 15.04 23.15 -1.88
CA GLY A 578 15.78 23.92 -0.89
C GLY A 578 15.83 23.32 0.52
N ASP A 579 15.52 22.03 0.69
CA ASP A 579 15.69 21.31 1.97
C ASP A 579 17.11 20.72 2.09
N PRO A 580 18.02 21.33 2.89
CA PRO A 580 19.38 20.82 3.03
C PRO A 580 19.46 19.47 3.77
N ALA A 581 18.46 19.12 4.60
CA ALA A 581 18.44 17.84 5.31
C ALA A 581 18.09 16.67 4.37
N ALA A 582 17.36 16.97 3.29
CA ALA A 582 17.06 15.99 2.25
C ALA A 582 18.34 15.57 1.49
N ALA A 583 19.25 16.51 1.22
CA ALA A 583 20.53 16.19 0.58
C ALA A 583 21.37 15.22 1.43
N ASP A 584 21.45 15.44 2.75
CA ASP A 584 22.16 14.51 3.65
C ASP A 584 21.55 13.12 3.67
N THR A 585 20.22 13.08 3.79
CA THR A 585 19.48 11.83 3.82
C THR A 585 19.63 11.08 2.50
N LEU A 586 19.65 11.81 1.37
CA LEU A 586 19.91 11.26 0.05
C LEU A 586 21.32 10.65 -0.05
N LEU A 587 22.35 11.39 0.36
CA LEU A 587 23.73 10.87 0.33
C LEU A 587 23.90 9.64 1.24
N THR A 588 23.20 9.60 2.39
CA THR A 588 23.20 8.43 3.28
C THR A 588 22.50 7.24 2.66
N LEU A 589 21.37 7.46 2.00
CA LEU A 589 20.66 6.40 1.27
C LEU A 589 21.53 5.83 0.16
N ILE A 590 22.06 6.68 -0.73
CA ILE A 590 22.90 6.25 -1.86
C ILE A 590 24.15 5.53 -1.37
N GLY A 591 24.81 6.03 -0.31
CA GLY A 591 25.99 5.39 0.27
C GLY A 591 25.71 4.02 0.91
N GLY A 592 24.44 3.72 1.23
CA GLY A 592 24.00 2.40 1.69
C GLY A 592 23.84 1.37 0.56
N HIS A 593 23.91 1.80 -0.71
CA HIS A 593 23.66 0.99 -1.91
C HIS A 593 24.75 1.21 -2.98
N PRO A 594 26.04 0.98 -2.68
CA PRO A 594 27.15 1.28 -3.60
C PRO A 594 27.08 0.52 -4.94
N GLU A 595 26.41 -0.63 -4.97
CA GLU A 595 26.21 -1.46 -6.16
C GLU A 595 25.13 -0.94 -7.12
N ASP A 596 24.33 0.03 -6.71
CA ASP A 596 23.15 0.48 -7.47
C ASP A 596 23.52 1.60 -8.46
N TYR A 597 23.55 1.22 -9.75
CA TYR A 597 23.88 2.10 -10.87
C TYR A 597 22.94 3.30 -10.97
N GLU A 598 21.63 3.09 -10.85
CA GLU A 598 20.61 4.13 -11.03
C GLU A 598 20.65 5.14 -9.89
N LEU A 599 20.95 4.72 -8.66
CA LEU A 599 21.18 5.66 -7.55
C LEU A 599 22.42 6.53 -7.76
N HIS A 600 23.50 5.99 -8.31
CA HIS A 600 24.77 6.70 -8.46
C HIS A 600 24.81 7.57 -9.73
N VAL A 601 24.43 7.02 -10.87
CA VAL A 601 24.47 7.74 -12.15
C VAL A 601 23.16 8.48 -12.40
N GLY A 602 22.02 7.86 -12.10
CA GLY A 602 20.68 8.40 -12.35
C GLY A 602 20.19 9.42 -11.31
N VAL A 603 20.72 9.40 -10.08
CA VAL A 603 20.28 10.30 -8.98
C VAL A 603 21.40 11.18 -8.43
N LEU A 604 22.51 10.63 -7.93
CA LEU A 604 23.59 11.41 -7.29
C LEU A 604 24.13 12.50 -8.23
N ALA A 605 24.41 12.17 -9.50
CA ALA A 605 24.92 13.12 -10.49
C ALA A 605 23.90 14.22 -10.89
N ARG A 606 22.65 14.13 -10.44
CA ARG A 606 21.61 15.15 -10.66
C ARG A 606 21.40 16.05 -9.45
N LEU A 607 21.97 15.71 -8.28
CA LEU A 607 21.88 16.54 -7.09
C LEU A 607 22.59 17.87 -7.32
N ASP A 608 21.92 18.99 -7.04
CA ASP A 608 22.51 20.31 -7.26
C ASP A 608 23.84 20.47 -6.49
N VAL A 609 24.87 20.98 -7.16
CA VAL A 609 26.23 21.13 -6.61
C VAL A 609 26.24 22.02 -5.35
N GLN A 610 25.36 23.01 -5.24
CA GLN A 610 25.25 23.87 -4.06
C GLN A 610 24.67 23.13 -2.85
N GLN A 611 24.01 21.98 -3.05
CA GLN A 611 23.54 21.11 -1.98
C GLN A 611 24.49 19.95 -1.72
N ALA A 612 24.98 19.31 -2.79
CA ALA A 612 25.92 18.19 -2.69
C ALA A 612 27.25 18.61 -2.05
N GLY A 613 27.83 19.74 -2.46
CA GLY A 613 29.13 20.21 -1.96
C GLY A 613 29.19 20.34 -0.43
N PRO A 614 28.29 21.11 0.21
CA PRO A 614 28.26 21.24 1.67
C PRO A 614 27.92 19.94 2.42
N ALA A 615 27.18 19.02 1.81
CA ALA A 615 26.87 17.72 2.41
C ALA A 615 28.10 16.79 2.39
N LEU A 616 28.81 16.73 1.25
CA LEU A 616 30.06 15.97 1.11
C LEU A 616 31.20 16.52 1.99
N GLU A 617 31.31 17.86 2.14
CA GLU A 617 32.30 18.51 3.02
C GLU A 617 32.09 18.12 4.52
N ARG A 618 30.85 17.82 4.92
CA ARG A 618 30.53 17.49 6.33
C ARG A 618 30.88 16.07 6.73
N ASP A 619 30.83 15.12 5.79
CA ASP A 619 31.20 13.72 6.04
C ASP A 619 32.21 13.22 4.97
N PRO A 620 33.52 13.45 5.20
CA PRO A 620 34.55 13.03 4.26
C PRO A 620 34.60 11.52 4.00
N ALA A 621 34.22 10.69 4.99
CA ALA A 621 34.23 9.23 4.83
C ALA A 621 33.10 8.78 3.90
N GLN A 622 31.92 9.37 4.06
CA GLN A 622 30.81 9.16 3.15
C GLN A 622 31.12 9.68 1.74
N ALA A 623 31.73 10.86 1.63
CA ALA A 623 32.12 11.44 0.35
C ALA A 623 33.08 10.54 -0.43
N HIS A 624 34.13 10.02 0.23
CA HIS A 624 35.06 9.05 -0.36
C HIS A 624 34.31 7.79 -0.84
N GLY A 625 33.42 7.23 -0.02
CA GLY A 625 32.63 6.05 -0.38
C GLY A 625 31.77 6.25 -1.63
N LEU A 626 31.05 7.38 -1.70
CA LEU A 626 30.18 7.73 -2.82
C LEU A 626 30.95 7.96 -4.13
N LEU A 627 32.04 8.73 -4.07
CA LEU A 627 32.83 9.06 -5.25
C LEU A 627 33.57 7.84 -5.81
N ARG A 628 33.99 6.94 -4.93
CA ARG A 628 34.56 5.65 -5.32
C ARG A 628 33.52 4.74 -5.97
N ALA A 629 32.35 4.58 -5.36
CA ALA A 629 31.27 3.77 -5.93
C ALA A 629 30.85 4.32 -7.31
N LEU A 630 30.75 5.65 -7.45
CA LEU A 630 30.48 6.28 -8.74
C LEU A 630 31.59 6.02 -9.77
N ALA A 631 32.86 5.91 -9.36
CA ALA A 631 33.96 5.54 -10.27
C ALA A 631 33.85 4.08 -10.75
N GLU A 632 33.36 3.18 -9.89
CA GLU A 632 33.19 1.75 -10.21
C GLU A 632 32.09 1.52 -11.26
N HIS A 633 31.14 2.46 -11.40
CA HIS A 633 30.05 2.42 -12.41
C HIS A 633 30.42 2.97 -13.79
N VAL A 634 31.69 3.29 -14.05
CA VAL A 634 32.13 3.91 -15.32
C VAL A 634 31.81 3.07 -16.56
N ASP A 635 31.80 1.75 -16.44
CA ASP A 635 31.48 0.84 -17.56
C ASP A 635 30.01 0.37 -17.55
N GLY A 636 29.22 0.80 -16.56
CA GLY A 636 27.85 0.33 -16.32
C GLY A 636 27.81 -0.95 -15.48
N ASP A 637 26.66 -1.62 -15.47
CA ASP A 637 26.45 -2.90 -14.79
C ASP A 637 25.94 -4.00 -15.75
N GLU A 638 25.62 -5.20 -15.25
CA GLU A 638 25.14 -6.31 -16.09
C GLU A 638 23.80 -6.01 -16.80
N ALA A 639 23.04 -5.02 -16.33
CA ALA A 639 21.72 -4.64 -16.83
C ALA A 639 21.70 -3.29 -17.57
N HIS A 640 22.65 -2.40 -17.30
CA HIS A 640 22.67 -1.01 -17.78
C HIS A 640 24.02 -0.69 -18.44
N MET A 641 23.96 -0.40 -19.73
CA MET A 641 25.08 0.19 -20.46
C MET A 641 25.03 1.70 -20.30
N VAL A 642 26.12 2.30 -19.85
CA VAL A 642 26.23 3.76 -19.72
C VAL A 642 25.95 4.43 -21.06
N GLN A 643 25.05 5.41 -21.05
CA GLN A 643 24.79 6.22 -22.21
C GLN A 643 25.77 7.39 -22.28
N PHE A 644 26.13 7.80 -23.49
CA PHE A 644 27.03 8.94 -23.70
C PHE A 644 26.55 10.22 -22.98
N GLY A 645 25.23 10.45 -22.89
CA GLY A 645 24.66 11.59 -22.16
C GLY A 645 24.78 11.48 -20.64
N GLU A 646 24.73 10.27 -20.08
CA GLU A 646 24.88 10.02 -18.64
C GLU A 646 26.32 10.25 -18.21
N ALA A 647 27.28 9.69 -18.96
CA ALA A 647 28.69 9.96 -18.74
C ALA A 647 29.02 11.46 -18.81
N ALA A 648 28.44 12.20 -19.78
CA ALA A 648 28.59 13.65 -19.82
C ALA A 648 28.02 14.35 -18.57
N ALA A 649 26.85 13.92 -18.08
CA ALA A 649 26.23 14.50 -16.88
C ALA A 649 27.07 14.26 -15.62
N VAL A 650 27.58 13.03 -15.44
CA VAL A 650 28.47 12.67 -14.33
C VAL A 650 29.73 13.52 -14.34
N VAL A 651 30.41 13.63 -15.49
CA VAL A 651 31.64 14.43 -15.61
C VAL A 651 31.39 15.92 -15.34
N ILE A 652 30.27 16.47 -15.82
CA ILE A 652 29.90 17.88 -15.55
C ILE A 652 29.59 18.10 -14.07
N TRP A 653 28.89 17.17 -13.44
CA TRP A 653 28.58 17.24 -12.01
C TRP A 653 29.85 17.20 -11.15
N LEU A 654 30.75 16.24 -11.43
CA LEU A 654 32.04 16.11 -10.76
C LEU A 654 32.92 17.36 -10.95
N GLN A 655 32.92 17.96 -12.14
CA GLN A 655 33.58 19.26 -12.36
C GLN A 655 33.01 20.34 -11.44
N GLY A 656 31.69 20.37 -11.25
CA GLY A 656 31.01 21.25 -10.31
C GLY A 656 31.46 21.04 -8.87
N ILE A 657 31.55 19.78 -8.41
CA ILE A 657 32.09 19.43 -7.08
C ILE A 657 33.55 19.85 -6.95
N CYS A 658 34.39 19.65 -7.98
CA CYS A 658 35.77 20.14 -7.98
C CYS A 658 35.84 21.67 -7.86
N ALA A 659 34.98 22.41 -8.55
CA ALA A 659 34.91 23.86 -8.45
C ALA A 659 34.47 24.32 -7.05
N TYR A 660 33.50 23.63 -6.45
CA TYR A 660 33.08 23.84 -5.06
C TYR A 660 34.25 23.62 -4.10
N ALA A 661 34.86 22.43 -4.12
CA ALA A 661 35.95 22.05 -3.23
C ALA A 661 37.15 23.00 -3.34
N ALA A 662 37.55 23.37 -4.56
CA ALA A 662 38.60 24.35 -4.80
C ALA A 662 38.27 25.74 -4.23
N SER A 663 37.01 26.19 -4.31
CA SER A 663 36.58 27.47 -3.72
C SER A 663 36.56 27.46 -2.19
N ARG A 664 36.38 26.27 -1.60
CA ARG A 664 36.35 26.02 -0.15
C ARG A 664 37.72 25.69 0.44
N CYS A 665 38.73 25.48 -0.41
CA CYS A 665 40.05 24.97 -0.03
C CYS A 665 40.00 23.57 0.61
N ASP A 666 39.01 22.77 0.22
CA ASP A 666 38.90 21.35 0.59
C ASP A 666 39.70 20.52 -0.43
N TRP A 667 40.93 20.19 -0.09
CA TRP A 667 41.86 19.52 -1.01
C TRP A 667 41.60 18.02 -1.13
N ASP A 668 41.07 17.39 -0.08
CA ASP A 668 40.75 15.96 -0.09
C ASP A 668 39.55 15.70 -0.99
N LEU A 669 38.46 16.49 -0.83
CA LEU A 669 37.29 16.39 -1.71
C LEU A 669 37.64 16.78 -3.16
N LEU A 670 38.52 17.77 -3.36
CA LEU A 670 38.99 18.15 -4.69
C LEU A 670 39.77 17.02 -5.37
N GLU A 671 40.64 16.33 -4.65
CA GLU A 671 41.42 15.21 -5.18
C GLU A 671 40.52 14.04 -5.58
N GLU A 672 39.65 13.60 -4.68
CA GLU A 672 38.71 12.47 -4.92
C GLU A 672 37.76 12.76 -6.08
N ALA A 673 37.13 13.94 -6.11
CA ALA A 673 36.22 14.31 -7.18
C ALA A 673 36.94 14.45 -8.53
N ALA A 674 38.16 14.98 -8.53
CA ALA A 674 38.96 15.10 -9.75
C ALA A 674 39.42 13.74 -10.28
N GLN A 675 39.76 12.79 -9.40
CA GLN A 675 40.10 11.42 -9.79
C GLN A 675 38.91 10.73 -10.47
N THR A 676 37.74 10.73 -9.82
CA THR A 676 36.52 10.17 -10.42
C THR A 676 36.17 10.86 -11.74
N MET A 677 36.32 12.19 -11.82
CA MET A 677 36.08 12.94 -13.06
C MET A 677 37.00 12.47 -14.21
N CYS A 678 38.29 12.26 -13.93
CA CYS A 678 39.25 11.82 -14.93
C CYS A 678 39.04 10.35 -15.34
N ILE A 679 38.56 9.49 -14.43
CA ILE A 679 38.16 8.11 -14.76
C ILE A 679 37.03 8.13 -15.80
N TRP A 680 35.98 8.90 -15.54
CA TRP A 680 34.83 8.99 -16.43
C TRP A 680 35.15 9.69 -17.77
N ASP A 681 35.91 10.78 -17.75
CA ASP A 681 36.33 11.45 -18.99
C ASP A 681 37.29 10.59 -19.83
N GLY A 682 38.23 9.89 -19.19
CA GLY A 682 39.19 9.02 -19.87
C GLY A 682 38.50 7.85 -20.58
N ALA A 683 37.52 7.21 -19.93
CA ALA A 683 36.81 6.07 -20.49
C ALA A 683 35.87 6.44 -21.67
N TRP A 684 35.25 7.63 -21.61
CA TRP A 684 34.16 7.98 -22.53
C TRP A 684 34.45 9.09 -23.54
N ASP A 685 35.59 9.78 -23.44
CA ASP A 685 35.99 10.88 -24.32
C ASP A 685 34.84 11.90 -24.54
N GLN A 686 34.34 12.43 -23.42
CA GLN A 686 33.12 13.23 -23.38
C GLN A 686 33.36 14.67 -23.84
N TRP A 687 33.48 14.89 -25.16
CA TRP A 687 33.74 16.20 -25.74
C TRP A 687 32.81 17.33 -25.23
N TYR A 688 31.53 17.01 -24.96
CA TYR A 688 30.58 17.99 -24.42
C TYR A 688 30.91 18.42 -22.98
N ALA A 689 31.40 17.48 -22.15
CA ALA A 689 31.83 17.78 -20.80
C ALA A 689 33.21 18.47 -20.79
N GLN A 690 34.12 18.08 -21.69
CA GLN A 690 35.43 18.72 -21.87
C GLN A 690 35.31 20.21 -22.21
N ASP A 691 34.28 20.60 -22.98
CA ASP A 691 33.93 21.99 -23.26
C ASP A 691 33.55 22.80 -22.01
N LYS A 692 33.07 22.14 -20.95
CA LYS A 692 32.79 22.76 -19.64
C LYS A 692 34.00 22.74 -18.71
N ILE A 693 34.81 21.69 -18.75
CA ILE A 693 36.03 21.55 -17.95
C ILE A 693 37.13 22.51 -18.41
N THR A 694 37.32 22.67 -19.72
CA THR A 694 38.42 23.48 -20.27
C THR A 694 38.40 24.94 -19.75
N PRO A 695 37.27 25.66 -19.75
CA PRO A 695 37.18 26.99 -19.13
C PRO A 695 37.53 26.97 -17.63
N TRP A 696 37.05 25.97 -16.88
CA TRP A 696 37.33 25.86 -15.45
C TRP A 696 38.81 25.64 -15.16
N LEU A 697 39.50 24.75 -15.90
CA LEU A 697 40.95 24.52 -15.74
C LEU A 697 41.79 25.80 -15.88
N ARG A 698 41.35 26.75 -16.70
CA ARG A 698 42.01 28.07 -16.84
C ARG A 698 41.87 28.92 -15.57
N THR A 699 40.79 28.74 -14.82
CA THR A 699 40.49 29.47 -13.58
C THR A 699 41.20 28.88 -12.36
N VAL A 700 41.56 27.59 -12.38
CA VAL A 700 42.24 26.93 -11.27
C VAL A 700 43.68 27.48 -11.13
N LYS A 701 44.05 27.91 -9.91
CA LYS A 701 45.35 28.50 -9.56
C LYS A 701 45.89 27.92 -8.26
N SER A 702 47.16 28.20 -7.97
CA SER A 702 47.77 27.97 -6.66
C SER A 702 47.62 26.51 -6.19
N GLU A 703 47.30 26.23 -4.94
CA GLU A 703 47.24 24.88 -4.36
C GLU A 703 46.24 23.97 -5.09
N ALA A 704 45.08 24.49 -5.48
CA ALA A 704 44.11 23.76 -6.29
C ALA A 704 44.71 23.27 -7.62
N ALA A 705 45.56 24.09 -8.25
CA ALA A 705 46.25 23.71 -9.48
C ALA A 705 47.33 22.65 -9.25
N SER A 706 47.90 22.54 -8.04
CA SER A 706 48.80 21.41 -7.70
C SER A 706 48.03 20.09 -7.63
N VAL A 707 46.87 20.08 -6.96
CA VAL A 707 46.02 18.89 -6.79
C VAL A 707 45.53 18.40 -8.15
N VAL A 708 44.87 19.28 -8.91
CA VAL A 708 44.34 18.93 -10.25
C VAL A 708 45.45 18.50 -11.20
N ALA A 709 46.62 19.14 -11.17
CA ALA A 709 47.75 18.72 -11.99
C ALA A 709 48.35 17.37 -11.57
N ALA A 710 48.23 16.97 -10.30
CA ALA A 710 48.66 15.65 -9.84
C ALA A 710 47.73 14.58 -10.39
N VAL A 711 46.43 14.75 -10.22
CA VAL A 711 45.41 13.84 -10.75
C VAL A 711 45.55 13.69 -12.28
N LEU A 712 45.69 14.79 -13.03
CA LEU A 712 45.87 14.72 -14.49
C LEU A 712 47.14 13.95 -14.92
N ARG A 713 48.20 13.90 -14.10
CA ARG A 713 49.38 13.09 -14.41
C ARG A 713 49.11 11.60 -14.21
N ASP A 714 48.29 11.26 -13.22
CA ASP A 714 47.94 9.88 -12.89
C ASP A 714 46.85 9.32 -13.82
N HIS A 715 46.14 10.19 -14.54
CA HIS A 715 45.10 9.83 -15.52
C HIS A 715 45.43 10.35 -16.94
N PRO A 716 46.41 9.74 -17.65
CA PRO A 716 46.87 10.21 -18.96
C PRO A 716 45.80 10.18 -20.04
N GLU A 717 44.87 9.21 -19.98
CA GLU A 717 43.76 9.06 -20.94
C GLU A 717 42.78 10.24 -20.92
N SER A 718 42.55 10.84 -19.75
CA SER A 718 41.78 12.10 -19.66
C SER A 718 42.66 13.31 -19.99
N ALA A 719 43.90 13.34 -19.51
CA ALA A 719 44.79 14.49 -19.70
C ALA A 719 45.10 14.81 -21.18
N GLN A 720 45.17 13.80 -22.06
CA GLN A 720 45.34 14.00 -23.50
C GLN A 720 44.18 14.79 -24.15
N HIS A 721 42.96 14.65 -23.65
CA HIS A 721 41.78 15.37 -24.14
C HIS A 721 41.89 16.88 -23.89
N PHE A 722 42.74 17.29 -22.94
CA PHE A 722 43.01 18.69 -22.60
C PHE A 722 44.36 19.20 -23.13
N SER A 723 44.96 18.53 -24.12
CA SER A 723 46.27 18.89 -24.68
C SER A 723 46.34 20.32 -25.24
N HIS A 724 45.23 20.87 -25.75
CA HIS A 724 45.13 22.28 -26.18
C HIS A 724 45.38 23.29 -25.05
N VAL A 725 45.21 22.89 -23.79
CA VAL A 725 45.48 23.74 -22.62
C VAL A 725 46.99 23.89 -22.39
N ALA A 726 47.84 23.00 -22.90
CA ALA A 726 49.29 23.04 -22.70
C ALA A 726 49.91 24.39 -23.11
N ASP A 727 49.44 24.96 -24.21
CA ASP A 727 49.96 26.19 -24.79
C ASP A 727 49.17 27.45 -24.39
N ASP A 728 48.08 27.27 -23.65
CA ASP A 728 47.27 28.36 -23.13
C ASP A 728 47.96 29.04 -21.94
N ARG A 729 48.49 30.25 -22.17
CA ARG A 729 49.20 31.03 -21.15
C ARG A 729 48.30 31.51 -20.00
N THR A 730 46.98 31.42 -20.15
CA THR A 730 46.03 31.77 -19.09
C THR A 730 45.90 30.67 -18.04
N ALA A 731 46.23 29.42 -18.37
CA ALA A 731 46.22 28.29 -17.44
C ALA A 731 47.45 28.26 -16.52
N ASP A 732 47.32 27.65 -15.35
CA ASP A 732 48.42 27.52 -14.39
C ASP A 732 49.56 26.66 -14.99
N PRO A 733 50.85 27.05 -14.82
CA PRO A 733 51.98 26.29 -15.36
C PRO A 733 52.00 24.80 -14.99
N ARG A 734 51.48 24.42 -13.81
CA ARG A 734 51.42 23.02 -13.36
C ARG A 734 50.42 22.21 -14.16
N ILE A 735 49.22 22.76 -14.41
CA ILE A 735 48.19 22.12 -15.23
C ILE A 735 48.70 22.00 -16.67
N ARG A 736 49.29 23.07 -17.22
CA ARG A 736 49.89 23.06 -18.56
C ARG A 736 50.97 21.99 -18.72
N GLN A 737 51.79 21.78 -17.70
CA GLN A 737 52.82 20.76 -17.72
C GLN A 737 52.25 19.35 -17.60
N ALA A 738 51.21 19.15 -16.78
CA ALA A 738 50.55 17.85 -16.64
C ALA A 738 49.99 17.37 -17.98
N VAL A 739 49.16 18.18 -18.64
CA VAL A 739 48.55 17.80 -19.94
C VAL A 739 49.57 17.72 -21.08
N ARG A 740 50.67 18.49 -21.04
CA ARG A 740 51.76 18.39 -22.03
C ARG A 740 52.52 17.07 -21.93
N THR A 741 52.72 16.58 -20.71
CA THR A 741 53.49 15.34 -20.48
C THR A 741 52.69 14.11 -20.91
N SER A 742 51.35 14.16 -20.79
CA SER A 742 50.45 13.08 -21.23
C SER A 742 50.18 13.07 -22.74
N ALA A 743 50.45 14.16 -23.46
CA ALA A 743 50.27 14.27 -24.91
C ALA A 743 51.51 13.88 -25.75
N ALA A 744 52.62 13.49 -25.11
CA ALA A 744 53.81 13.00 -25.79
C ALA A 744 53.65 11.48 -26.06
N PRO A 745 53.89 11.01 -27.30
CA PRO A 745 53.66 9.61 -27.69
C PRO A 745 54.59 8.61 -27.00
#